data_AF-A0A5B8MFG1-F1
#
_entry.id   AF-A0A5B8MFG1-F1
#
_cell.length_a   1.000
_cell.length_b   1.000
_cell.length_c   1.000
_cell.angle_alpha   90.00
_cell.angle_beta   90.00
_cell.angle_gamma   90.00
#
_symmetry.space_group_name_H-M   'P 1'
#
loop_
_entity.id
_entity.type
_entity.pdbx_description
1 polymer ?
#
loop_
_entity_poly.entity_id
_entity_poly.type
_entity_poly.pdbx_seq_one_letter_code
_entity_poly.pdbx_strand_id
1 'polypeptide(L)'
;MAPNAVDDDDVIEEGVDVPEMGMDPSHPLLARAQAALASQLVSAKERAELELREKEEALKVAKTQREQIGVDLYGQQQQLAKLQINLENVSEDLHVVTDARSNADAELKTTKARSEAIAKETKMREDAVGESQKEYDKLASTLKQIEAYSEETKNEISITRRATFVAEENITKKEKAKQEQDLLIDNLQETLKHENQRLKLYDAQLIAQKHETKVAQEALNEASLEMETIHFEKKQLVQRWKSSLLAISRRDEALQATEDALRKQREQQLAMESEIEGYKKSVRMEQIQNEQLTSVLKKLEGEAEFLKKQLAQSVERKDRLYEQHMRLSNSLEETEKTVQKAVLEGQKVRSEIQSVDKNIFRINQEIQDIELDMLNNISDQTTMEKSSQKTIQHTKKTVKLIKQEEIDIINLNNEIAKIKVDLLNTQAHNSRLEDTLKALDDELKEKARTIQRYEIEIRRKNDDVEKKTSEMDRLNRAYEKIVGNRTEENMGPLEATIANMTREINQKTAESKELQKRWMTLQTDLVSLQHENNDMKETIQRMKSEHTILMQKRKRLSNQHQQYNTDIKKLDTSIEHMHYDMTRLNSLIAEHTQLQSDLANENFNLESKILNQLNELEAETNQLLEKIQVKEEEKRQILSEMVEYERQILLWERKIHLEREMQATIDPNVGQDVVGAMKKEIHRMKLRHQELIRQQEKLISDMERAIHKREFIANKGRAGQQKGRASLTEAGLKKSSMELQRRIKDTNKKSKVFEKSSKQKALERDARSSELDYELTQLQSVEEAEGSLIQEIEEIRTQKELSLLNTVLNQKKLKWFEDAKQGKFKSLGDAEKIKSESEKSAEVNEKLLNLTKKLQEKFPDIAKELSKVESILLSTQ
;
A
#
# COMPACT_ATOMS: atom_id res chain seq x y z
N MET A 1 -10.69 43.75 156.10
CA MET A 1 -11.19 43.72 157.49
C MET A 1 -10.26 42.85 158.31
N ALA A 2 -9.81 43.37 159.44
CA ALA A 2 -9.07 42.66 160.50
C ALA A 2 -10.10 41.85 161.37
N PRO A 3 -9.78 41.20 162.53
CA PRO A 3 -8.53 41.36 163.30
C PRO A 3 -8.01 40.15 164.13
N ASN A 4 -6.89 40.40 164.83
CA ASN A 4 -6.54 39.91 166.18
C ASN A 4 -6.13 38.43 166.41
N ALA A 5 -5.28 38.08 167.40
CA ALA A 5 -4.28 38.81 168.25
C ALA A 5 -3.41 37.73 169.01
N VAL A 6 -2.17 38.01 169.51
CA VAL A 6 -1.80 38.32 170.93
C VAL A 6 -2.05 37.16 171.92
N ASP A 7 -1.27 36.76 172.94
CA ASP A 7 0.09 37.02 173.51
C ASP A 7 0.34 35.86 174.55
N ASP A 8 1.48 35.60 175.20
CA ASP A 8 2.93 35.68 174.89
C ASP A 8 3.71 34.90 176.00
N ASP A 9 4.53 35.57 176.83
CA ASP A 9 5.11 35.20 178.15
C ASP A 9 6.32 34.23 178.35
N ASP A 10 7.26 34.78 179.12
CA ASP A 10 8.55 34.33 179.68
C ASP A 10 8.45 33.34 180.88
N VAL A 11 9.58 33.20 181.62
CA VAL A 11 9.83 32.65 182.99
C VAL A 11 10.71 31.38 182.93
N ILE A 12 12.03 31.39 183.22
CA ILE A 12 12.84 31.89 184.37
C ILE A 12 12.55 31.16 185.69
N GLU A 13 13.47 30.28 186.12
CA GLU A 13 13.94 30.05 187.51
C GLU A 13 15.05 28.97 187.41
N GLU A 14 16.32 29.27 187.63
CA GLU A 14 17.03 29.55 188.90
C GLU A 14 17.41 28.31 189.73
N GLY A 15 18.72 28.20 190.00
CA GLY A 15 19.21 28.07 191.37
C GLY A 15 19.16 26.70 192.07
N VAL A 16 20.22 25.90 191.91
CA VAL A 16 20.77 25.14 193.05
C VAL A 16 22.30 25.23 193.03
N ASP A 17 22.82 26.28 193.66
CA ASP A 17 24.21 26.31 194.15
C ASP A 17 24.28 25.46 195.44
N VAL A 18 25.12 24.42 195.44
CA VAL A 18 25.46 23.63 196.65
C VAL A 18 26.98 23.40 196.66
N PRO A 19 27.67 23.52 197.81
CA PRO A 19 29.05 23.99 197.80
C PRO A 19 30.12 22.99 197.36
N GLU A 20 31.15 23.60 196.80
CA GLU A 20 32.49 23.07 196.56
C GLU A 20 33.17 22.50 197.83
N MET A 21 33.60 21.24 197.78
CA MET A 21 34.85 20.76 198.38
C MET A 21 35.15 19.31 197.91
N GLY A 22 36.18 19.04 197.11
CA GLY A 22 37.03 20.00 196.39
C GLY A 22 38.15 19.35 195.57
N MET A 23 38.52 20.02 194.48
CA MET A 23 39.88 20.31 194.00
C MET A 23 39.71 21.31 192.84
N ASP A 24 40.50 22.40 192.86
CA ASP A 24 40.31 23.56 191.96
C ASP A 24 40.30 23.15 190.46
N PRO A 25 39.22 23.46 189.71
CA PRO A 25 39.12 23.20 188.27
C PRO A 25 40.26 23.79 187.43
N SER A 26 40.96 24.79 187.93
CA SER A 26 42.01 25.57 187.27
C SER A 26 43.40 24.92 187.30
N HIS A 27 43.55 23.76 187.95
CA HIS A 27 44.88 23.18 188.20
C HIS A 27 45.57 22.68 186.91
N PRO A 28 46.76 23.20 186.51
CA PRO A 28 47.35 22.95 185.19
C PRO A 28 47.65 21.49 184.85
N LEU A 29 47.82 20.63 185.86
CA LEU A 29 48.06 19.20 185.68
C LEU A 29 46.77 18.42 185.31
N LEU A 30 45.58 18.97 185.54
CA LEU A 30 44.30 18.36 185.13
C LEU A 30 43.90 18.72 183.69
N ALA A 31 44.45 19.82 183.14
CA ALA A 31 44.10 20.34 181.82
C ALA A 31 44.21 19.32 180.68
N ARG A 32 45.11 18.33 180.77
CA ARG A 32 45.26 17.27 179.73
C ARG A 32 44.19 16.17 179.81
N ALA A 33 43.64 15.87 181.00
CA ALA A 33 42.51 14.95 181.14
C ALA A 33 41.17 15.67 180.92
N GLN A 34 41.07 16.93 181.36
CA GLN A 34 39.98 17.83 180.97
C GLN A 34 39.97 18.04 179.45
N ALA A 35 41.12 18.15 178.77
CA ALA A 35 41.22 18.22 177.31
C ALA A 35 40.93 16.88 176.62
N ALA A 36 41.24 15.73 177.23
CA ALA A 36 40.83 14.44 176.68
C ALA A 36 39.30 14.23 176.82
N LEU A 37 38.70 14.63 177.94
CA LEU A 37 37.25 14.64 178.15
C LEU A 37 36.55 15.68 177.24
N ALA A 38 37.12 16.88 177.12
CA ALA A 38 36.63 17.92 176.23
C ALA A 38 36.84 17.52 174.76
N SER A 39 37.91 16.81 174.39
CA SER A 39 38.08 16.24 173.05
C SER A 39 37.09 15.10 172.78
N GLN A 40 36.74 14.29 173.79
CA GLN A 40 35.65 13.33 173.66
C GLN A 40 34.30 14.03 173.43
N LEU A 41 34.00 15.08 174.19
CA LEU A 41 32.77 15.86 174.08
C LEU A 41 32.73 16.75 172.83
N VAL A 42 33.86 17.31 172.39
CA VAL A 42 34.01 18.11 171.16
C VAL A 42 34.04 17.19 169.95
N SER A 43 34.68 16.03 169.97
CA SER A 43 34.56 15.04 168.88
C SER A 43 33.17 14.44 168.77
N ALA A 44 32.43 14.35 169.88
CA ALA A 44 31.02 13.96 169.89
C ALA A 44 30.12 15.11 169.42
N LYS A 45 30.41 16.36 169.81
CA LYS A 45 29.74 17.57 169.33
C LYS A 45 30.00 17.80 167.84
N GLU A 46 31.24 17.71 167.38
CA GLU A 46 31.62 17.82 165.97
C GLU A 46 31.00 16.69 165.16
N ARG A 47 30.98 15.43 165.65
CA ARG A 47 30.20 14.38 164.97
C ARG A 47 28.71 14.69 164.95
N ALA A 48 28.14 15.22 166.04
CA ALA A 48 26.74 15.62 166.07
C ALA A 48 26.46 16.85 165.19
N GLU A 49 27.38 17.79 165.03
CA GLU A 49 27.29 18.98 164.17
C GLU A 49 27.55 18.65 162.69
N LEU A 50 28.38 17.63 162.41
CA LEU A 50 28.62 17.12 161.07
C LEU A 50 27.46 16.20 160.65
N GLU A 51 26.95 15.33 161.52
CA GLU A 51 25.67 14.66 161.32
C GLU A 51 24.52 15.68 161.21
N LEU A 52 24.49 16.75 162.01
CA LEU A 52 23.46 17.80 161.89
C LEU A 52 23.57 18.51 160.54
N ARG A 53 24.77 18.93 160.10
CA ARG A 53 24.97 19.54 158.77
C ARG A 53 24.66 18.58 157.63
N GLU A 54 25.03 17.31 157.73
CA GLU A 54 24.65 16.29 156.75
C GLU A 54 23.13 16.10 156.72
N LYS A 55 22.46 16.13 157.87
CA LYS A 55 20.99 16.06 157.96
C LYS A 55 20.31 17.36 157.51
N GLU A 56 20.91 18.53 157.72
CA GLU A 56 20.40 19.83 157.27
C GLU A 56 20.57 20.01 155.77
N GLU A 57 21.73 19.66 155.21
CA GLU A 57 21.95 19.68 153.75
C GLU A 57 21.12 18.59 153.08
N ALA A 58 20.99 17.38 153.67
CA ALA A 58 20.06 16.37 153.19
C ALA A 58 18.59 16.80 153.32
N LEU A 59 18.21 17.54 154.37
CA LEU A 59 16.87 18.11 154.53
C LEU A 59 16.61 19.21 153.49
N LYS A 60 17.62 20.02 153.18
CA LYS A 60 17.57 21.09 152.17
C LYS A 60 17.48 20.51 150.77
N VAL A 61 18.29 19.50 150.44
CA VAL A 61 18.19 18.71 149.20
C VAL A 61 16.86 17.98 149.11
N ALA A 62 16.36 17.40 150.21
CA ALA A 62 15.03 16.77 150.24
C ALA A 62 13.90 17.80 150.10
N LYS A 63 14.04 19.02 150.63
CA LYS A 63 13.08 20.12 150.44
C LYS A 63 13.08 20.63 149.00
N THR A 64 14.24 20.89 148.40
CA THR A 64 14.32 21.30 146.99
C THR A 64 13.89 20.18 146.05
N GLN A 65 14.19 18.91 146.35
CA GLN A 65 13.62 17.77 145.63
C GLN A 65 12.10 17.67 145.82
N ARG A 66 11.56 17.92 147.03
CA ARG A 66 10.10 17.93 147.27
C ARG A 66 9.42 19.09 146.53
N GLU A 67 10.06 20.25 146.45
CA GLU A 67 9.57 21.41 145.71
C GLU A 67 9.66 21.17 144.20
N GLN A 68 10.77 20.62 143.69
CA GLN A 68 10.92 20.23 142.29
C GLN A 68 9.91 19.13 141.91
N ILE A 69 9.78 18.07 142.72
CA ILE A 69 8.74 17.04 142.54
C ILE A 69 7.34 17.66 142.66
N GLY A 70 7.14 18.70 143.48
CA GLY A 70 5.88 19.44 143.57
C GLY A 70 5.56 20.23 142.31
N VAL A 71 6.55 20.90 141.72
CA VAL A 71 6.44 21.62 140.44
C VAL A 71 6.26 20.63 139.28
N ASP A 72 7.02 19.53 139.26
CA ASP A 72 6.91 18.47 138.26
C ASP A 72 5.55 17.75 138.38
N LEU A 73 5.05 17.52 139.60
CA LEU A 73 3.71 16.97 139.86
C LEU A 73 2.62 17.95 139.44
N TYR A 74 2.76 19.26 139.69
CA TYR A 74 1.82 20.27 139.21
C TYR A 74 1.85 20.37 137.67
N GLY A 75 3.03 20.27 137.06
CA GLY A 75 3.20 20.18 135.61
C GLY A 75 2.56 18.92 135.03
N GLN A 76 2.74 17.77 135.67
CA GLN A 76 2.07 16.52 135.31
C GLN A 76 0.56 16.58 135.54
N GLN A 77 0.07 17.24 136.60
CA GLN A 77 -1.35 17.48 136.84
C GLN A 77 -1.95 18.39 135.76
N GLN A 78 -1.25 19.44 135.34
CA GLN A 78 -1.70 20.32 134.27
C GLN A 78 -1.64 19.64 132.88
N GLN A 79 -0.64 18.78 132.64
CA GLN A 79 -0.61 17.91 131.46
C GLN A 79 -1.73 16.87 131.51
N LEU A 80 -2.00 16.27 132.66
CA LEU A 80 -3.06 15.29 132.86
C LEU A 80 -4.45 15.91 132.70
N ALA A 81 -4.69 17.12 133.20
CA ALA A 81 -5.92 17.86 132.95
C ALA A 81 -6.10 18.20 131.46
N LYS A 82 -5.04 18.62 130.76
CA LYS A 82 -5.07 18.82 129.30
C LYS A 82 -5.32 17.51 128.54
N LEU A 83 -4.73 16.39 129.00
CA LEU A 83 -4.95 15.07 128.42
C LEU A 83 -6.36 14.52 128.74
N GLN A 84 -6.95 14.86 129.88
CA GLN A 84 -8.33 14.52 130.22
C GLN A 84 -9.31 15.31 129.33
N ILE A 85 -9.14 16.63 129.20
CA ILE A 85 -9.95 17.44 128.26
C ILE A 85 -9.79 16.93 126.83
N ASN A 86 -8.56 16.61 126.39
CA ASN A 86 -8.35 16.03 125.06
C ASN A 86 -8.96 14.62 124.92
N LEU A 87 -9.02 13.82 126.00
CA LEU A 87 -9.63 12.49 125.99
C LEU A 87 -11.16 12.57 126.01
N GLU A 88 -11.73 13.55 126.70
CA GLU A 88 -13.16 13.88 126.66
C GLU A 88 -13.55 14.36 125.25
N ASN A 89 -12.84 15.34 124.68
CA ASN A 89 -13.03 15.78 123.29
C ASN A 89 -12.90 14.62 122.29
N VAL A 90 -11.84 13.79 122.40
CA VAL A 90 -11.65 12.62 121.53
C VAL A 90 -12.72 11.56 121.78
N SER A 91 -13.26 11.43 123.00
CA SER A 91 -14.36 10.51 123.29
C SER A 91 -15.69 11.02 122.72
N GLU A 92 -15.91 12.33 122.70
CA GLU A 92 -17.08 12.96 122.09
C GLU A 92 -17.00 12.87 120.56
N ASP A 93 -15.85 13.17 119.96
CA ASP A 93 -15.54 12.91 118.55
C ASP A 93 -15.74 11.43 118.19
N LEU A 94 -15.26 10.50 119.03
CA LEU A 94 -15.42 9.06 118.81
C LEU A 94 -16.90 8.69 118.89
N HIS A 95 -17.68 9.25 119.83
CA HIS A 95 -19.13 9.02 119.92
C HIS A 95 -19.83 9.48 118.63
N VAL A 96 -19.55 10.72 118.17
CA VAL A 96 -20.07 11.28 116.92
C VAL A 96 -19.68 10.40 115.72
N VAL A 97 -18.44 9.90 115.67
CA VAL A 97 -17.97 8.98 114.62
C VAL A 97 -18.64 7.60 114.73
N THR A 98 -18.92 7.07 115.92
CA THR A 98 -19.68 5.82 116.07
C THR A 98 -21.15 5.97 115.72
N ASP A 99 -21.79 7.10 116.00
CA ASP A 99 -23.17 7.37 115.60
C ASP A 99 -23.26 7.59 114.09
N ALA A 100 -22.36 8.38 113.51
CA ALA A 100 -22.23 8.54 112.07
C ALA A 100 -21.97 7.20 111.37
N ARG A 101 -21.10 6.35 111.95
CA ARG A 101 -20.87 4.98 111.46
C ARG A 101 -22.08 4.07 111.64
N SER A 102 -22.81 4.14 112.75
CA SER A 102 -24.01 3.34 113.01
C SER A 102 -25.11 3.68 111.99
N ASN A 103 -25.32 4.97 111.74
CA ASN A 103 -26.21 5.47 110.71
C ASN A 103 -25.74 5.03 109.31
N ALA A 104 -24.45 5.17 109.01
CA ALA A 104 -23.88 4.72 107.74
C ALA A 104 -23.97 3.19 107.56
N ASP A 105 -23.82 2.37 108.61
CA ASP A 105 -23.97 0.91 108.56
C ASP A 105 -25.46 0.49 108.43
N ALA A 106 -26.40 1.31 108.94
CA ALA A 106 -27.84 1.13 108.74
C ALA A 106 -28.28 1.53 107.32
N GLU A 107 -27.75 2.65 106.79
CA GLU A 107 -27.88 3.03 105.38
C GLU A 107 -27.20 2.00 104.47
N LEU A 108 -26.04 1.45 104.84
CA LEU A 108 -25.37 0.37 104.11
C LEU A 108 -26.20 -0.91 104.11
N LYS A 109 -26.88 -1.27 105.20
CA LYS A 109 -27.79 -2.43 105.24
C LYS A 109 -29.02 -2.23 104.36
N THR A 110 -29.66 -1.07 104.42
CA THR A 110 -30.84 -0.77 103.61
C THR A 110 -30.49 -0.62 102.12
N THR A 111 -29.37 0.02 101.79
CA THR A 111 -28.84 0.10 100.42
C THR A 111 -28.35 -1.26 99.92
N LYS A 112 -27.75 -2.13 100.75
CA LYS A 112 -27.41 -3.51 100.35
C LYS A 112 -28.64 -4.38 100.10
N ALA A 113 -29.65 -4.33 100.97
CA ALA A 113 -30.90 -5.04 100.73
C ALA A 113 -31.59 -4.53 99.45
N ARG A 114 -31.57 -3.22 99.21
CA ARG A 114 -32.05 -2.60 97.97
C ARG A 114 -31.18 -2.98 96.76
N SER A 115 -29.86 -3.06 96.89
CA SER A 115 -28.96 -3.45 95.79
C SER A 115 -29.01 -4.95 95.50
N GLU A 116 -29.30 -5.81 96.47
CA GLU A 116 -29.54 -7.25 96.25
C GLU A 116 -30.91 -7.51 95.60
N ALA A 117 -31.94 -6.74 95.98
CA ALA A 117 -33.23 -6.74 95.29
C ALA A 117 -33.08 -6.24 93.85
N ILE A 118 -32.42 -5.09 93.66
CA ILE A 118 -32.10 -4.55 92.33
C ILE A 118 -31.18 -5.52 91.57
N ALA A 119 -30.17 -6.16 92.17
CA ALA A 119 -29.30 -7.11 91.47
C ALA A 119 -30.05 -8.37 91.01
N LYS A 120 -31.07 -8.84 91.75
CA LYS A 120 -31.96 -9.91 91.28
C LYS A 120 -32.86 -9.43 90.14
N GLU A 121 -33.41 -8.22 90.24
CA GLU A 121 -34.25 -7.61 89.22
C GLU A 121 -33.47 -7.26 87.94
N THR A 122 -32.24 -6.75 88.06
CA THR A 122 -31.33 -6.50 86.95
C THR A 122 -30.80 -7.79 86.38
N LYS A 123 -30.51 -8.83 87.18
CA LYS A 123 -30.14 -10.13 86.62
C LYS A 123 -31.29 -10.75 85.81
N MET A 124 -32.53 -10.69 86.31
CA MET A 124 -33.70 -11.12 85.54
C MET A 124 -33.90 -10.25 84.28
N ARG A 125 -33.60 -8.94 84.34
CA ARG A 125 -33.57 -8.08 83.15
C ARG A 125 -32.36 -8.32 82.25
N GLU A 126 -31.21 -8.76 82.74
CA GLU A 126 -29.99 -9.07 81.96
C GLU A 126 -30.11 -10.42 81.27
N ASP A 127 -30.79 -11.38 81.90
CA ASP A 127 -31.16 -12.65 81.25
C ASP A 127 -32.21 -12.38 80.16
N ALA A 128 -33.26 -11.58 80.44
CA ALA A 128 -34.28 -11.21 79.45
C ALA A 128 -33.76 -10.26 78.34
N VAL A 129 -32.88 -9.31 78.68
CA VAL A 129 -32.14 -8.49 77.71
C VAL A 129 -31.11 -9.34 76.99
N GLY A 130 -30.51 -10.36 77.61
CA GLY A 130 -29.59 -11.28 76.94
C GLY A 130 -30.29 -12.18 75.92
N GLU A 131 -31.53 -12.59 76.17
CA GLU A 131 -32.39 -13.22 75.16
C GLU A 131 -32.84 -12.21 74.10
N SER A 132 -33.33 -11.04 74.51
CA SER A 132 -33.73 -9.96 73.59
C SER A 132 -32.57 -9.43 72.75
N GLN A 133 -31.34 -9.47 73.25
CA GLN A 133 -30.11 -9.05 72.57
C GLN A 133 -29.61 -10.17 71.65
N LYS A 134 -29.79 -11.45 71.99
CA LYS A 134 -29.57 -12.55 71.03
C LYS A 134 -30.60 -12.53 69.91
N GLU A 135 -31.84 -12.15 70.19
CA GLU A 135 -32.86 -11.94 69.17
C GLU A 135 -32.62 -10.65 68.38
N TYR A 136 -32.19 -9.57 69.02
CA TYR A 136 -31.79 -8.32 68.36
C TYR A 136 -30.53 -8.47 67.54
N ASP A 137 -29.51 -9.22 67.97
CA ASP A 137 -28.28 -9.48 67.21
C ASP A 137 -28.53 -10.46 66.07
N LYS A 138 -29.47 -11.41 66.23
CA LYS A 138 -30.00 -12.20 65.11
C LYS A 138 -30.76 -11.30 64.14
N LEU A 139 -31.69 -10.49 64.63
CA LEU A 139 -32.49 -9.59 63.80
C LEU A 139 -31.63 -8.53 63.12
N ALA A 140 -30.61 -8.00 63.79
CA ALA A 140 -29.65 -7.02 63.29
C ALA A 140 -28.59 -7.66 62.39
N SER A 141 -28.21 -8.93 62.57
CA SER A 141 -27.41 -9.64 61.56
C SER A 141 -28.24 -9.98 60.34
N THR A 142 -29.51 -10.38 60.48
CA THR A 142 -30.42 -10.54 59.33
C THR A 142 -30.79 -9.20 58.70
N LEU A 143 -30.93 -8.11 59.47
CA LEU A 143 -31.26 -6.78 58.96
C LEU A 143 -30.04 -6.13 58.34
N LYS A 144 -28.82 -6.36 58.84
CA LYS A 144 -27.58 -5.95 58.18
C LYS A 144 -27.27 -6.81 56.95
N GLN A 145 -27.66 -8.09 56.94
CA GLN A 145 -27.65 -8.91 55.73
C GLN A 145 -28.72 -8.46 54.74
N ILE A 146 -29.92 -8.06 55.18
CA ILE A 146 -30.99 -7.54 54.33
C ILE A 146 -30.68 -6.11 53.86
N GLU A 147 -30.00 -5.28 54.66
CA GLU A 147 -29.55 -3.95 54.28
C GLU A 147 -28.40 -4.06 53.30
N ALA A 148 -27.38 -4.88 53.58
CA ALA A 148 -26.31 -5.19 52.63
C ALA A 148 -26.88 -5.81 51.35
N TYR A 149 -27.83 -6.76 51.44
CA TYR A 149 -28.51 -7.33 50.28
C TYR A 149 -29.46 -6.31 49.62
N SER A 150 -30.01 -5.32 50.31
CA SER A 150 -30.84 -4.26 49.72
C SER A 150 -29.99 -3.17 49.05
N GLU A 151 -28.79 -2.92 49.55
CA GLU A 151 -27.84 -1.98 49.00
C GLU A 151 -27.05 -2.63 47.86
N GLU A 152 -26.67 -3.90 48.00
CA GLU A 152 -26.18 -4.76 46.93
C GLU A 152 -27.25 -4.93 45.87
N THR A 153 -28.49 -5.35 46.17
CA THR A 153 -29.55 -5.39 45.13
C THR A 153 -29.93 -4.02 44.59
N LYS A 154 -29.81 -2.91 45.33
CA LYS A 154 -30.03 -1.55 44.78
C LYS A 154 -28.86 -1.11 43.88
N ASN A 155 -27.63 -1.50 44.22
CA ASN A 155 -26.45 -1.26 43.41
C ASN A 155 -26.44 -2.18 42.20
N GLU A 156 -26.81 -3.45 42.32
CA GLU A 156 -27.09 -4.38 41.23
C GLU A 156 -28.29 -3.93 40.40
N ILE A 157 -29.37 -3.38 40.98
CA ILE A 157 -30.48 -2.78 40.21
C ILE A 157 -30.01 -1.51 39.49
N SER A 158 -29.10 -0.73 40.07
CA SER A 158 -28.50 0.44 39.42
C SER A 158 -27.53 0.04 38.31
N ILE A 159 -26.68 -0.96 38.55
CA ILE A 159 -25.70 -1.54 37.62
C ILE A 159 -26.41 -2.30 36.52
N THR A 160 -27.41 -3.13 36.82
CA THR A 160 -28.26 -3.80 35.82
C THR A 160 -29.13 -2.79 35.11
N ARG A 161 -29.70 -1.76 35.74
CA ARG A 161 -30.43 -0.71 35.00
C ARG A 161 -29.51 0.10 34.08
N ARG A 162 -28.27 0.37 34.49
CA ARG A 162 -27.26 1.01 33.64
C ARG A 162 -26.78 0.06 32.54
N ALA A 163 -26.60 -1.22 32.84
CA ALA A 163 -26.22 -2.24 31.88
C ALA A 163 -27.37 -2.59 30.93
N THR A 164 -28.63 -2.50 31.34
CA THR A 164 -29.81 -2.64 30.47
C THR A 164 -29.96 -1.40 29.62
N PHE A 165 -29.75 -0.18 30.13
CA PHE A 165 -29.73 1.02 29.27
C PHE A 165 -28.55 1.00 28.29
N VAL A 166 -27.35 0.57 28.70
CA VAL A 166 -26.21 0.38 27.78
C VAL A 166 -26.46 -0.79 26.82
N ALA A 167 -27.13 -1.87 27.25
CA ALA A 167 -27.51 -2.97 26.38
C ALA A 167 -28.63 -2.56 25.41
N GLU A 168 -29.59 -1.74 25.82
CA GLU A 168 -30.69 -1.19 25.02
C GLU A 168 -30.16 -0.14 24.03
N GLU A 169 -29.21 0.70 24.44
CA GLU A 169 -28.47 1.59 23.54
C GLU A 169 -27.62 0.77 22.54
N ASN A 170 -26.99 -0.33 22.97
CA ASN A 170 -26.26 -1.22 22.08
C ASN A 170 -27.18 -2.08 21.19
N ILE A 171 -28.38 -2.43 21.64
CA ILE A 171 -29.40 -3.14 20.88
C ILE A 171 -29.97 -2.20 19.83
N THR A 172 -30.40 -0.99 20.20
CA THR A 172 -30.89 0.02 19.24
C THR A 172 -29.81 0.44 18.23
N LYS A 173 -28.53 0.54 18.64
CA LYS A 173 -27.40 0.70 17.69
C LYS A 173 -27.24 -0.50 16.76
N LYS A 174 -27.35 -1.74 17.27
CA LYS A 174 -27.29 -2.97 16.46
C LYS A 174 -28.51 -3.13 15.55
N GLU A 175 -29.70 -2.75 16.00
CA GLU A 175 -30.94 -2.73 15.22
C GLU A 175 -30.84 -1.70 14.10
N LYS A 176 -30.33 -0.49 14.37
CA LYS A 176 -30.08 0.50 13.34
C LYS A 176 -29.04 0.01 12.32
N ALA A 177 -27.91 -0.53 12.78
CA ALA A 177 -26.90 -1.13 11.89
C ALA A 177 -27.46 -2.34 11.12
N LYS A 178 -28.40 -3.09 11.71
CA LYS A 178 -29.09 -4.20 11.06
C LYS A 178 -30.10 -3.72 10.03
N GLN A 179 -30.85 -2.66 10.29
CA GLN A 179 -31.72 -1.99 9.31
C GLN A 179 -30.91 -1.41 8.14
N GLU A 180 -29.78 -0.76 8.42
CA GLU A 180 -28.83 -0.29 7.39
C GLU A 180 -28.27 -1.46 6.56
N GLN A 181 -27.93 -2.58 7.22
CA GLN A 181 -27.53 -3.82 6.53
C GLN A 181 -28.67 -4.42 5.69
N ASP A 182 -29.90 -4.47 6.21
CA ASP A 182 -31.04 -5.08 5.52
C ASP A 182 -31.49 -4.24 4.32
N LEU A 183 -31.46 -2.91 4.43
CA LEU A 183 -31.61 -1.99 3.29
C LEU A 183 -30.49 -2.17 2.25
N LEU A 184 -29.24 -2.38 2.69
CA LEU A 184 -28.14 -2.69 1.78
C LEU A 184 -28.33 -4.05 1.10
N ILE A 185 -28.79 -5.07 1.83
CA ILE A 185 -29.11 -6.40 1.30
C ILE A 185 -30.24 -6.30 0.27
N ASP A 186 -31.30 -5.54 0.54
CA ASP A 186 -32.42 -5.35 -0.38
C ASP A 186 -31.98 -4.65 -1.67
N ASN A 187 -31.23 -3.54 -1.57
CA ASN A 187 -30.60 -2.88 -2.72
C ASN A 187 -29.66 -3.82 -3.51
N LEU A 188 -28.88 -4.66 -2.82
CA LEU A 188 -28.02 -5.66 -3.46
C LEU A 188 -28.82 -6.80 -4.12
N GLN A 189 -29.97 -7.18 -3.55
CA GLN A 189 -30.88 -8.16 -4.15
C GLN A 189 -31.62 -7.59 -5.37
N GLU A 190 -32.07 -6.34 -5.32
CA GLU A 190 -32.68 -5.66 -6.47
C GLU A 190 -31.68 -5.47 -7.62
N THR A 191 -30.46 -5.00 -7.33
CA THR A 191 -29.41 -4.88 -8.35
C THR A 191 -28.96 -6.24 -8.90
N LEU A 192 -28.82 -7.26 -8.05
CA LEU A 192 -28.56 -8.64 -8.50
C LEU A 192 -29.70 -9.18 -9.38
N LYS A 193 -30.96 -8.88 -9.06
CA LYS A 193 -32.13 -9.26 -9.86
C LYS A 193 -32.17 -8.52 -11.19
N HIS A 194 -31.85 -7.23 -11.21
CA HIS A 194 -31.73 -6.42 -12.42
C HIS A 194 -30.62 -6.94 -13.34
N GLU A 195 -29.43 -7.19 -12.81
CA GLU A 195 -28.31 -7.71 -13.61
C GLU A 195 -28.56 -9.15 -14.08
N ASN A 196 -29.22 -10.01 -13.29
CA ASN A 196 -29.67 -11.32 -13.77
C ASN A 196 -30.74 -11.22 -14.89
N GLN A 197 -31.62 -10.23 -14.85
CA GLN A 197 -32.57 -9.97 -15.95
C GLN A 197 -31.86 -9.48 -17.21
N ARG A 198 -30.87 -8.58 -17.07
CA ARG A 198 -30.01 -8.14 -18.17
C ARG A 198 -29.21 -9.28 -18.77
N LEU A 199 -28.61 -10.14 -17.94
CA LEU A 199 -27.84 -11.30 -18.38
C LEU A 199 -28.72 -12.26 -19.18
N LYS A 200 -29.94 -12.59 -18.70
CA LYS A 200 -30.91 -13.40 -19.46
C LYS A 200 -31.33 -12.76 -20.79
N LEU A 201 -31.46 -11.44 -20.83
CA LEU A 201 -31.77 -10.71 -22.06
C LEU A 201 -30.60 -10.73 -23.05
N TYR A 202 -29.36 -10.56 -22.57
CA TYR A 202 -28.17 -10.67 -23.41
C TYR A 202 -27.92 -12.11 -23.90
N ASP A 203 -28.18 -13.13 -23.07
CA ASP A 203 -28.12 -14.53 -23.49
C ASP A 203 -29.15 -14.83 -24.59
N ALA A 204 -30.39 -14.35 -24.45
CA ALA A 204 -31.42 -14.50 -25.47
C ALA A 204 -31.03 -13.78 -26.78
N GLN A 205 -30.48 -12.57 -26.70
CA GLN A 205 -29.95 -11.84 -27.87
C GLN A 205 -28.77 -12.58 -28.52
N LEU A 206 -27.85 -13.14 -27.73
CA LEU A 206 -26.68 -13.87 -28.21
C LEU A 206 -27.07 -15.20 -28.86
N ILE A 207 -28.10 -15.89 -28.35
CA ILE A 207 -28.67 -17.08 -29.00
C ILE A 207 -29.32 -16.69 -30.34
N ALA A 208 -30.13 -15.62 -30.37
CA ALA A 208 -30.74 -15.13 -31.60
C ALA A 208 -29.70 -14.73 -32.66
N GLN A 209 -28.70 -13.92 -32.29
CA GLN A 209 -27.61 -13.51 -33.18
C GLN A 209 -26.78 -14.70 -33.68
N LYS A 210 -26.51 -15.71 -32.85
CA LYS A 210 -25.84 -16.95 -33.29
C LYS A 210 -26.69 -17.73 -34.29
N HIS A 211 -28.01 -17.76 -34.12
CA HIS A 211 -28.91 -18.41 -35.06
C HIS A 211 -28.97 -17.66 -36.39
N GLU A 212 -29.16 -16.33 -36.36
CA GLU A 212 -29.12 -15.47 -37.56
C GLU A 212 -27.78 -15.58 -38.30
N THR A 213 -26.66 -15.55 -37.59
CA THR A 213 -25.32 -15.72 -38.16
C THR A 213 -25.16 -17.10 -38.80
N LYS A 214 -25.71 -18.15 -38.18
CA LYS A 214 -25.67 -19.51 -38.74
C LYS A 214 -26.50 -19.59 -40.03
N VAL A 215 -27.71 -19.04 -40.04
CA VAL A 215 -28.57 -18.98 -41.24
C VAL A 215 -27.90 -18.18 -42.36
N ALA A 216 -27.27 -17.05 -42.03
CA ALA A 216 -26.51 -16.25 -43.01
C ALA A 216 -25.28 -17.01 -43.56
N GLN A 217 -24.60 -17.81 -42.74
CA GLN A 217 -23.50 -18.66 -43.19
C GLN A 217 -23.98 -19.83 -44.06
N GLU A 218 -25.13 -20.44 -43.73
CA GLU A 218 -25.76 -21.48 -44.55
C GLU A 218 -26.16 -20.91 -45.92
N ALA A 219 -26.81 -19.74 -45.97
CA ALA A 219 -27.15 -19.05 -47.21
C ALA A 219 -25.91 -18.60 -48.02
N LEU A 220 -24.83 -18.17 -47.37
CA LEU A 220 -23.57 -17.83 -48.05
C LEU A 220 -22.87 -19.07 -48.62
N ASN A 221 -22.94 -20.21 -47.94
CA ASN A 221 -22.43 -21.48 -48.45
C ASN A 221 -23.27 -21.96 -49.65
N GLU A 222 -24.60 -21.86 -49.59
CA GLU A 222 -25.51 -22.17 -50.69
C GLU A 222 -25.23 -21.28 -51.91
N ALA A 223 -25.15 -19.96 -51.72
CA ALA A 223 -24.78 -19.02 -52.79
C ALA A 223 -23.37 -19.27 -53.37
N SER A 224 -22.41 -19.75 -52.55
CA SER A 224 -21.08 -20.15 -53.04
C SER A 224 -21.16 -21.41 -53.91
N LEU A 225 -21.98 -22.40 -53.53
CA LEU A 225 -22.22 -23.60 -54.33
C LEU A 225 -22.93 -23.26 -55.65
N GLU A 226 -23.96 -22.41 -55.62
CA GLU A 226 -24.59 -21.89 -56.85
C GLU A 226 -23.58 -21.13 -57.73
N MET A 227 -22.70 -20.32 -57.14
CA MET A 227 -21.69 -19.60 -57.90
C MET A 227 -20.66 -20.55 -58.56
N GLU A 228 -20.34 -21.68 -57.91
CA GLU A 228 -19.53 -22.76 -58.49
C GLU A 228 -20.26 -23.50 -59.63
N THR A 229 -21.56 -23.81 -59.49
CA THR A 229 -22.32 -24.44 -60.58
C THR A 229 -22.45 -23.50 -61.78
N ILE A 230 -22.76 -22.22 -61.57
CA ILE A 230 -22.78 -21.18 -62.63
C ILE A 230 -21.40 -21.05 -63.28
N HIS A 231 -20.31 -21.13 -62.51
CA HIS A 231 -18.96 -21.10 -63.08
C HIS A 231 -18.66 -22.32 -63.96
N PHE A 232 -19.09 -23.51 -63.52
CA PHE A 232 -18.99 -24.75 -64.30
C PHE A 232 -19.81 -24.68 -65.60
N GLU A 233 -21.07 -24.24 -65.53
CA GLU A 233 -21.93 -24.03 -66.69
C GLU A 233 -21.34 -23.01 -67.66
N LYS A 234 -20.85 -21.87 -67.16
CA LYS A 234 -20.18 -20.86 -67.98
C LYS A 234 -18.94 -21.43 -68.68
N LYS A 235 -18.15 -22.26 -68.01
CA LYS A 235 -16.99 -22.94 -68.59
C LYS A 235 -17.42 -23.94 -69.68
N GLN A 236 -18.48 -24.71 -69.44
CA GLN A 236 -19.05 -25.63 -70.44
C GLN A 236 -19.62 -24.87 -71.63
N LEU A 237 -20.34 -23.75 -71.41
CA LEU A 237 -20.92 -22.91 -72.46
C LEU A 237 -19.83 -22.25 -73.32
N VAL A 238 -18.75 -21.75 -72.71
CA VAL A 238 -17.58 -21.23 -73.45
C VAL A 238 -16.90 -22.34 -74.26
N GLN A 239 -16.81 -23.57 -73.74
CA GLN A 239 -16.28 -24.71 -74.50
C GLN A 239 -17.19 -25.09 -75.68
N ARG A 240 -18.51 -25.14 -75.48
CA ARG A 240 -19.49 -25.34 -76.56
C ARG A 240 -19.38 -24.24 -77.60
N TRP A 241 -19.39 -22.97 -77.19
CA TRP A 241 -19.24 -21.82 -78.09
C TRP A 241 -17.94 -21.87 -78.90
N LYS A 242 -16.79 -22.18 -78.28
CA LYS A 242 -15.52 -22.39 -78.99
C LYS A 242 -15.61 -23.53 -80.01
N SER A 243 -16.28 -24.64 -79.67
CA SER A 243 -16.48 -25.75 -80.61
C SER A 243 -17.41 -25.38 -81.78
N SER A 244 -18.45 -24.59 -81.52
CA SER A 244 -19.33 -24.04 -82.56
C SER A 244 -18.59 -23.05 -83.46
N LEU A 245 -17.75 -22.19 -82.90
CA LEU A 245 -16.91 -21.26 -83.64
C LEU A 245 -15.91 -21.99 -84.55
N LEU A 246 -15.27 -23.07 -84.04
CA LEU A 246 -14.40 -23.93 -84.85
C LEU A 246 -15.19 -24.64 -85.97
N ALA A 247 -16.42 -25.06 -85.69
CA ALA A 247 -17.32 -25.67 -86.68
C ALA A 247 -17.92 -24.65 -87.68
N ILE A 248 -17.93 -23.36 -87.36
CA ILE A 248 -18.25 -22.27 -88.28
C ILE A 248 -17.02 -22.01 -89.16
N SER A 249 -15.84 -21.78 -88.57
CA SER A 249 -14.57 -21.61 -89.31
C SER A 249 -14.33 -22.74 -90.33
N ARG A 250 -14.55 -24.00 -89.96
CA ARG A 250 -14.45 -25.14 -90.89
C ARG A 250 -15.53 -25.17 -91.97
N ARG A 251 -16.72 -24.63 -91.70
CA ARG A 251 -17.75 -24.44 -92.73
C ARG A 251 -17.40 -23.29 -93.66
N ASP A 252 -16.82 -22.21 -93.14
CA ASP A 252 -16.38 -21.06 -93.93
C ASP A 252 -15.19 -21.45 -94.83
N GLU A 253 -14.23 -22.22 -94.32
CA GLU A 253 -13.15 -22.85 -95.11
C GLU A 253 -13.71 -23.77 -96.20
N ALA A 254 -14.70 -24.61 -95.87
CA ALA A 254 -15.35 -25.49 -96.84
C ALA A 254 -16.17 -24.69 -97.88
N LEU A 255 -16.86 -23.63 -97.46
CA LEU A 255 -17.63 -22.74 -98.32
C LEU A 255 -16.70 -22.01 -99.28
N GLN A 256 -15.62 -21.40 -98.78
CA GLN A 256 -14.58 -20.77 -99.60
C GLN A 256 -13.98 -21.77 -100.60
N ALA A 257 -13.68 -23.01 -100.17
CA ALA A 257 -13.20 -24.05 -101.07
C ALA A 257 -14.23 -24.42 -102.16
N THR A 258 -15.53 -24.42 -101.84
CA THR A 258 -16.59 -24.60 -102.84
C THR A 258 -16.77 -23.39 -103.76
N GLU A 259 -16.63 -22.16 -103.25
CA GLU A 259 -16.68 -20.94 -104.06
C GLU A 259 -15.49 -20.84 -105.01
N ASP A 260 -14.27 -21.17 -104.57
CA ASP A 260 -13.08 -21.26 -105.41
C ASP A 260 -13.22 -22.37 -106.48
N ALA A 261 -13.81 -23.51 -106.12
CA ALA A 261 -14.12 -24.57 -107.10
C ALA A 261 -15.18 -24.13 -108.12
N LEU A 262 -16.22 -23.43 -107.67
CA LEU A 262 -17.30 -22.90 -108.52
C LEU A 262 -16.80 -21.76 -109.41
N ARG A 263 -15.88 -20.93 -108.91
CA ARG A 263 -15.16 -19.92 -109.70
C ARG A 263 -14.28 -20.56 -110.76
N LYS A 264 -13.49 -21.59 -110.42
CA LYS A 264 -12.71 -22.36 -111.41
C LYS A 264 -13.60 -23.03 -112.45
N GLN A 265 -14.76 -23.55 -112.06
CA GLN A 265 -15.76 -24.08 -112.99
C GLN A 265 -16.36 -22.99 -113.90
N ARG A 266 -16.63 -21.78 -113.40
CA ARG A 266 -17.03 -20.64 -114.24
C ARG A 266 -15.93 -20.19 -115.19
N GLU A 267 -14.68 -20.17 -114.74
CA GLU A 267 -13.51 -19.85 -115.58
C GLU A 267 -13.31 -20.93 -116.67
N GLN A 268 -13.51 -22.22 -116.34
CA GLN A 268 -13.55 -23.32 -117.31
C GLN A 268 -14.75 -23.23 -118.26
N GLN A 269 -15.93 -22.86 -117.78
CA GLN A 269 -17.12 -22.65 -118.62
C GLN A 269 -16.89 -21.50 -119.60
N LEU A 270 -16.34 -20.37 -119.14
CA LEU A 270 -15.98 -19.23 -120.00
C LEU A 270 -14.89 -19.61 -121.02
N ALA A 271 -13.92 -20.45 -120.62
CA ALA A 271 -12.94 -21.01 -121.55
C ALA A 271 -13.62 -21.89 -122.61
N MET A 272 -14.47 -22.83 -122.22
CA MET A 272 -15.26 -23.66 -123.15
C MET A 272 -16.21 -22.85 -124.02
N GLU A 273 -16.84 -21.78 -123.51
CA GLU A 273 -17.66 -20.86 -124.29
C GLU A 273 -16.81 -20.08 -125.31
N SER A 274 -15.59 -19.70 -124.95
CA SER A 274 -14.64 -19.06 -125.86
C SER A 274 -14.11 -20.04 -126.93
N GLU A 275 -13.89 -21.31 -126.57
CA GLU A 275 -13.56 -22.39 -127.51
C GLU A 275 -14.73 -22.68 -128.44
N ILE A 276 -15.96 -22.77 -127.93
CA ILE A 276 -17.20 -22.93 -128.72
C ILE A 276 -17.39 -21.74 -129.67
N GLU A 277 -17.12 -20.50 -129.24
CA GLU A 277 -17.20 -19.33 -130.11
C GLU A 277 -16.05 -19.30 -131.14
N GLY A 278 -14.87 -19.80 -130.79
CA GLY A 278 -13.77 -20.07 -131.71
C GLY A 278 -14.14 -21.13 -132.76
N TYR A 279 -14.72 -22.25 -132.34
CA TYR A 279 -15.23 -23.30 -133.21
C TYR A 279 -16.40 -22.80 -134.08
N LYS A 280 -17.34 -22.00 -133.57
CA LYS A 280 -18.39 -21.37 -134.38
C LYS A 280 -17.81 -20.43 -135.44
N LYS A 281 -16.77 -19.66 -135.12
CA LYS A 281 -16.06 -18.81 -136.09
C LYS A 281 -15.34 -19.66 -137.13
N SER A 282 -14.65 -20.73 -136.73
CA SER A 282 -14.03 -21.68 -137.65
C SER A 282 -15.07 -22.36 -138.56
N VAL A 283 -16.17 -22.87 -138.00
CA VAL A 283 -17.30 -23.44 -138.77
C VAL A 283 -17.92 -22.41 -139.71
N ARG A 284 -18.05 -21.14 -139.31
CA ARG A 284 -18.53 -20.08 -140.21
C ARG A 284 -17.53 -19.77 -141.33
N MET A 285 -16.22 -19.82 -141.06
CA MET A 285 -15.19 -19.68 -142.10
C MET A 285 -15.19 -20.88 -143.06
N GLU A 286 -15.33 -22.10 -142.55
CA GLU A 286 -15.51 -23.32 -143.36
C GLU A 286 -16.82 -23.29 -144.16
N GLN A 287 -17.91 -22.76 -143.60
CA GLN A 287 -19.16 -22.52 -144.33
C GLN A 287 -18.98 -21.50 -145.45
N ILE A 288 -18.28 -20.38 -145.21
CA ILE A 288 -17.97 -19.39 -146.24
C ILE A 288 -17.06 -20.00 -147.33
N GLN A 289 -16.06 -20.81 -146.96
CA GLN A 289 -15.24 -21.54 -147.93
C GLN A 289 -16.07 -22.56 -148.72
N ASN A 290 -17.00 -23.27 -148.08
CA ASN A 290 -17.90 -24.21 -148.74
C ASN A 290 -18.90 -23.49 -149.67
N GLU A 291 -19.42 -22.33 -149.28
CA GLU A 291 -20.24 -21.46 -150.14
C GLU A 291 -19.44 -20.92 -151.34
N GLN A 292 -18.17 -20.54 -151.13
CA GLN A 292 -17.26 -20.14 -152.21
C GLN A 292 -16.97 -21.32 -153.15
N LEU A 293 -16.64 -22.50 -152.62
CA LEU A 293 -16.43 -23.72 -153.40
C LEU A 293 -17.70 -24.17 -154.12
N THR A 294 -18.87 -24.02 -153.51
CA THR A 294 -20.19 -24.29 -154.12
C THR A 294 -20.53 -23.27 -155.20
N SER A 295 -20.14 -22.00 -155.03
CA SER A 295 -20.25 -20.97 -156.07
C SER A 295 -19.31 -21.23 -157.24
N VAL A 296 -18.08 -21.70 -156.97
CA VAL A 296 -17.15 -22.17 -158.00
C VAL A 296 -17.67 -23.43 -158.68
N LEU A 297 -18.23 -24.39 -157.95
CA LEU A 297 -18.88 -25.58 -158.51
C LEU A 297 -20.05 -25.18 -159.42
N LYS A 298 -20.96 -24.32 -158.98
CA LYS A 298 -22.07 -23.83 -159.81
C LYS A 298 -21.60 -23.05 -161.05
N LYS A 299 -20.48 -22.33 -160.97
CA LYS A 299 -19.84 -21.70 -162.13
C LYS A 299 -19.26 -22.74 -163.08
N LEU A 300 -18.52 -23.71 -162.57
CA LEU A 300 -17.94 -24.81 -163.36
C LEU A 300 -19.02 -25.74 -163.95
N GLU A 301 -20.14 -25.96 -163.26
CA GLU A 301 -21.33 -26.66 -163.75
C GLU A 301 -22.01 -25.84 -164.84
N GLY A 302 -22.20 -24.54 -164.65
CA GLY A 302 -22.73 -23.65 -165.69
C GLY A 302 -21.81 -23.53 -166.92
N GLU A 303 -20.50 -23.50 -166.72
CA GLU A 303 -19.49 -23.58 -167.79
C GLU A 303 -19.52 -24.95 -168.47
N ALA A 304 -19.66 -26.04 -167.72
CA ALA A 304 -19.80 -27.39 -168.27
C ALA A 304 -21.12 -27.61 -169.02
N GLU A 305 -22.23 -27.01 -168.58
CA GLU A 305 -23.50 -26.99 -169.31
C GLU A 305 -23.42 -26.11 -170.56
N PHE A 306 -22.77 -24.95 -170.47
CA PHE A 306 -22.50 -24.08 -171.62
C PHE A 306 -21.61 -24.78 -172.65
N LEU A 307 -20.54 -25.46 -172.21
CA LEU A 307 -19.67 -26.28 -173.05
C LEU A 307 -20.39 -27.50 -173.61
N LYS A 308 -21.23 -28.20 -172.84
CA LYS A 308 -22.13 -29.26 -173.36
C LYS A 308 -23.08 -28.71 -174.42
N LYS A 309 -23.62 -27.50 -174.25
CA LYS A 309 -24.53 -26.85 -175.19
C LYS A 309 -23.80 -26.39 -176.46
N GLN A 310 -22.58 -25.86 -176.35
CA GLN A 310 -21.72 -25.60 -177.50
C GLN A 310 -21.29 -26.89 -178.21
N LEU A 311 -20.98 -27.95 -177.46
CA LEU A 311 -20.65 -29.26 -178.01
C LEU A 311 -21.84 -29.85 -178.76
N ALA A 312 -23.05 -29.77 -178.20
CA ALA A 312 -24.29 -30.17 -178.87
C ALA A 312 -24.55 -29.34 -180.14
N GLN A 313 -24.34 -28.03 -180.12
CA GLN A 313 -24.41 -27.18 -181.33
C GLN A 313 -23.32 -27.51 -182.36
N SER A 314 -22.14 -27.93 -181.91
CA SER A 314 -21.03 -28.36 -182.78
C SER A 314 -21.30 -29.73 -183.41
N VAL A 315 -21.90 -30.66 -182.65
CA VAL A 315 -22.40 -31.94 -183.14
C VAL A 315 -23.55 -31.72 -184.13
N GLU A 316 -24.54 -30.89 -183.82
CA GLU A 316 -25.62 -30.56 -184.75
C GLU A 316 -25.11 -29.90 -186.04
N ARG A 317 -24.09 -29.02 -185.94
CA ARG A 317 -23.38 -28.49 -187.12
C ARG A 317 -22.65 -29.58 -187.89
N LYS A 318 -21.96 -30.50 -187.21
CA LYS A 318 -21.28 -31.63 -187.85
C LYS A 318 -22.27 -32.53 -188.57
N ASP A 319 -23.40 -32.86 -187.97
CA ASP A 319 -24.42 -33.74 -188.54
C ASP A 319 -25.11 -33.07 -189.74
N ARG A 320 -25.42 -31.76 -189.67
CA ARG A 320 -25.88 -30.97 -190.83
C ARG A 320 -24.84 -30.96 -191.97
N LEU A 321 -23.55 -30.80 -191.64
CA LEU A 321 -22.47 -30.86 -192.64
C LEU A 321 -22.29 -32.27 -193.20
N TYR A 322 -22.53 -33.32 -192.40
CA TYR A 322 -22.46 -34.72 -192.84
C TYR A 322 -23.63 -35.08 -193.76
N GLU A 323 -24.85 -34.61 -193.47
CA GLU A 323 -25.98 -34.70 -194.39
C GLU A 323 -25.72 -33.94 -195.70
N GLN A 324 -25.16 -32.73 -195.63
CA GLN A 324 -24.78 -31.95 -196.82
C GLN A 324 -23.71 -32.68 -197.64
N HIS A 325 -22.71 -33.28 -196.99
CA HIS A 325 -21.68 -34.08 -197.63
C HIS A 325 -22.26 -35.34 -198.28
N MET A 326 -23.19 -36.05 -197.63
CA MET A 326 -23.88 -37.21 -198.23
C MET A 326 -24.73 -36.83 -199.45
N ARG A 327 -25.47 -35.71 -199.39
CA ARG A 327 -26.24 -35.20 -200.55
C ARG A 327 -25.32 -34.81 -201.72
N LEU A 328 -24.20 -34.14 -201.43
CA LEU A 328 -23.20 -33.78 -202.45
C LEU A 328 -22.48 -35.01 -203.01
N SER A 329 -22.18 -36.02 -202.20
CA SER A 329 -21.55 -37.27 -202.66
C SER A 329 -22.46 -38.06 -203.61
N ASN A 330 -23.75 -38.18 -203.28
CA ASN A 330 -24.72 -38.87 -204.15
C ASN A 330 -24.96 -38.07 -205.46
N SER A 331 -25.00 -36.74 -205.37
CA SER A 331 -25.08 -35.87 -206.56
C SER A 331 -23.82 -35.97 -207.43
N LEU A 332 -22.64 -36.15 -206.84
CA LEU A 332 -21.39 -36.29 -207.58
C LEU A 332 -21.37 -37.60 -208.39
N GLU A 333 -21.80 -38.71 -207.77
CA GLU A 333 -21.84 -40.04 -208.42
C GLU A 333 -22.85 -40.11 -209.59
N GLU A 334 -23.93 -39.31 -209.55
CA GLU A 334 -24.82 -39.13 -210.72
C GLU A 334 -24.16 -38.28 -211.81
N THR A 335 -23.42 -37.23 -211.45
CA THR A 335 -22.71 -36.39 -212.45
C THR A 335 -21.55 -37.12 -213.13
N GLU A 336 -20.80 -37.98 -212.45
CA GLU A 336 -19.72 -38.76 -213.08
C GLU A 336 -20.25 -39.72 -214.17
N LYS A 337 -21.45 -40.29 -213.97
CA LYS A 337 -22.15 -41.13 -214.96
C LYS A 337 -22.64 -40.34 -216.18
N THR A 338 -22.90 -39.03 -216.06
CA THR A 338 -23.24 -38.17 -217.22
C THR A 338 -21.99 -37.67 -217.94
N VAL A 339 -20.90 -37.37 -217.21
CA VAL A 339 -19.61 -36.95 -217.80
C VAL A 339 -19.00 -38.05 -218.68
N GLN A 340 -19.07 -39.33 -218.29
CA GLN A 340 -18.57 -40.43 -219.14
C GLN A 340 -19.31 -40.53 -220.50
N LYS A 341 -20.60 -40.15 -220.57
CA LYS A 341 -21.33 -40.07 -221.85
C LYS A 341 -20.88 -38.88 -222.70
N ALA A 342 -20.67 -37.72 -222.08
CA ALA A 342 -20.20 -36.51 -222.78
C ALA A 342 -18.76 -36.64 -223.34
N VAL A 343 -17.90 -37.44 -222.70
CA VAL A 343 -16.53 -37.69 -223.18
C VAL A 343 -16.50 -38.41 -224.54
N LEU A 344 -17.46 -39.31 -224.81
CA LEU A 344 -17.57 -40.01 -226.10
C LEU A 344 -18.04 -39.09 -227.24
N GLU A 345 -18.91 -38.11 -226.95
CA GLU A 345 -19.30 -37.09 -227.94
C GLU A 345 -18.18 -36.06 -228.16
N GLY A 346 -17.45 -35.70 -227.10
CA GLY A 346 -16.31 -34.79 -227.15
C GLY A 346 -15.10 -35.28 -227.95
N GLN A 347 -15.05 -36.56 -228.34
CA GLN A 347 -14.06 -37.09 -229.29
C GLN A 347 -14.43 -36.80 -230.76
N LYS A 348 -15.72 -36.69 -231.11
CA LYS A 348 -16.16 -36.33 -232.48
C LYS A 348 -15.92 -34.86 -232.81
N VAL A 349 -16.20 -33.95 -231.86
CA VAL A 349 -16.02 -32.50 -232.08
C VAL A 349 -14.53 -32.12 -232.17
N ARG A 350 -13.65 -32.88 -231.50
CA ARG A 350 -12.20 -32.58 -231.49
C ARG A 350 -11.50 -32.77 -232.84
N SER A 351 -12.05 -33.61 -233.73
CA SER A 351 -11.58 -33.70 -235.12
C SER A 351 -11.97 -32.50 -235.98
N GLU A 352 -13.00 -31.72 -235.60
CA GLU A 352 -13.45 -30.53 -236.33
C GLU A 352 -12.62 -29.29 -235.93
N ILE A 353 -12.17 -29.21 -234.67
CA ILE A 353 -11.40 -28.07 -234.13
C ILE A 353 -9.99 -27.95 -234.76
N GLN A 354 -9.35 -29.05 -235.16
CA GLN A 354 -8.06 -29.00 -235.89
C GLN A 354 -8.13 -28.22 -237.22
N SER A 355 -9.34 -27.97 -237.75
CA SER A 355 -9.57 -27.12 -238.92
C SER A 355 -9.52 -25.62 -238.59
N VAL A 356 -9.84 -25.23 -237.36
CA VAL A 356 -10.04 -23.83 -236.94
C VAL A 356 -8.79 -23.20 -236.32
N ASP A 357 -7.98 -23.98 -235.59
CA ASP A 357 -6.79 -23.47 -234.89
C ASP A 357 -5.73 -22.85 -235.81
N LYS A 358 -5.72 -23.22 -237.11
CA LYS A 358 -4.85 -22.59 -238.12
C LYS A 358 -5.14 -21.10 -238.36
N ASN A 359 -6.29 -20.58 -237.92
CA ASN A 359 -6.69 -19.19 -238.12
C ASN A 359 -6.41 -18.25 -236.93
N ILE A 360 -6.18 -18.77 -235.72
CA ILE A 360 -6.13 -17.96 -234.48
C ILE A 360 -4.71 -17.50 -234.09
N PHE A 361 -3.66 -18.19 -234.53
CA PHE A 361 -2.26 -17.86 -234.20
C PHE A 361 -1.82 -16.43 -234.61
N ARG A 362 -2.60 -15.75 -235.47
CA ARG A 362 -2.30 -14.41 -235.99
C ARG A 362 -2.76 -13.25 -235.11
N ILE A 363 -3.59 -13.45 -234.08
CA ILE A 363 -4.27 -12.35 -233.37
C ILE A 363 -3.71 -12.05 -231.97
N ASN A 364 -3.18 -13.04 -231.24
CA ASN A 364 -2.86 -12.87 -229.81
C ASN A 364 -1.50 -12.21 -229.48
N GLN A 365 -0.78 -11.66 -230.45
CA GLN A 365 0.56 -11.10 -230.23
C GLN A 365 0.57 -9.62 -229.75
N GLU A 366 -0.59 -8.97 -229.60
CA GLU A 366 -0.69 -7.51 -229.47
C GLU A 366 -1.10 -6.96 -228.09
N ILE A 367 -1.39 -7.79 -227.07
CA ILE A 367 -2.06 -7.31 -225.82
C ILE A 367 -1.20 -7.37 -224.54
N GLN A 368 -0.11 -8.15 -224.49
CA GLN A 368 0.53 -8.49 -223.21
C GLN A 368 1.55 -7.47 -222.67
N ASP A 369 1.83 -6.39 -223.40
CA ASP A 369 2.81 -5.35 -223.01
C ASP A 369 2.32 -4.40 -221.90
N ILE A 370 1.02 -4.44 -221.55
CA ILE A 370 0.39 -3.51 -220.63
C ILE A 370 0.51 -3.99 -219.17
N GLU A 371 1.63 -3.60 -218.55
CA GLU A 371 1.68 -3.01 -217.20
C GLU A 371 1.23 -3.91 -216.02
N LEU A 372 2.10 -4.54 -215.22
CA LEU A 372 3.51 -4.31 -214.89
C LEU A 372 3.86 -3.03 -214.08
N ASP A 373 3.00 -2.00 -214.05
CA ASP A 373 3.40 -0.66 -213.52
C ASP A 373 3.03 -0.35 -212.05
N MET A 374 2.20 -1.15 -211.37
CA MET A 374 1.80 -0.90 -209.97
C MET A 374 2.52 -1.78 -208.93
N LEU A 375 3.83 -1.85 -209.10
CA LEU A 375 4.79 -2.10 -208.02
C LEU A 375 4.84 -0.92 -207.00
N ASN A 376 5.59 -1.16 -205.92
CA ASN A 376 6.55 -0.24 -205.25
C ASN A 376 6.26 0.38 -203.88
N ASN A 377 5.10 0.95 -203.55
CA ASN A 377 5.09 1.99 -202.50
C ASN A 377 4.74 1.59 -201.05
N ILE A 378 5.79 1.50 -200.22
CA ILE A 378 5.90 1.97 -198.81
C ILE A 378 5.24 1.06 -197.75
N SER A 379 5.92 0.21 -196.96
CA SER A 379 7.34 -0.11 -196.70
C SER A 379 8.10 0.56 -195.53
N ASP A 380 7.64 1.64 -194.87
CA ASP A 380 8.54 2.39 -193.94
C ASP A 380 7.97 2.95 -192.60
N GLN A 381 8.77 2.73 -191.53
CA GLN A 381 9.02 3.57 -190.32
C GLN A 381 8.36 3.34 -188.91
N THR A 382 9.17 3.62 -187.86
CA THR A 382 9.03 3.30 -186.41
C THR A 382 9.77 4.29 -185.45
N THR A 383 9.38 4.37 -184.15
CA THR A 383 10.14 4.74 -182.87
C THR A 383 10.37 6.18 -182.24
N MET A 384 9.85 6.41 -181.00
CA MET A 384 10.34 6.97 -179.65
C MET A 384 11.11 8.32 -179.32
N GLU A 385 10.90 9.01 -178.12
CA GLU A 385 11.95 9.60 -177.16
C GLU A 385 11.54 10.31 -175.78
N LYS A 386 12.50 10.85 -174.92
CA LYS A 386 12.35 11.28 -173.46
C LYS A 386 13.55 12.09 -172.78
N SER A 387 13.41 13.07 -171.83
CA SER A 387 14.46 13.52 -170.80
C SER A 387 14.14 14.67 -169.74
N SER A 388 14.74 14.67 -168.51
CA SER A 388 15.05 15.83 -167.55
C SER A 388 15.20 15.43 -166.04
N GLN A 389 16.28 15.79 -165.26
CA GLN A 389 16.32 15.47 -163.79
C GLN A 389 17.35 16.08 -162.75
N LYS A 390 18.34 16.97 -163.05
CA LYS A 390 19.48 17.21 -162.11
C LYS A 390 19.33 18.23 -160.95
N THR A 391 18.39 19.18 -160.98
CA THR A 391 18.35 20.33 -160.03
C THR A 391 17.95 19.98 -158.57
N ILE A 392 17.45 18.77 -158.32
CA ILE A 392 16.69 18.41 -157.10
C ILE A 392 17.55 18.21 -155.82
N GLN A 393 18.88 18.12 -155.93
CA GLN A 393 19.70 17.58 -154.82
C GLN A 393 20.24 18.62 -153.81
N HIS A 394 20.61 19.84 -154.21
CA HIS A 394 21.25 20.79 -153.29
C HIS A 394 20.30 21.36 -152.22
N THR A 395 19.04 21.64 -152.59
CA THR A 395 18.00 22.19 -151.69
C THR A 395 17.70 21.30 -150.48
N LYS A 396 18.00 20.00 -150.56
CA LYS A 396 17.66 19.01 -149.52
C LYS A 396 18.55 19.06 -148.27
N LYS A 397 19.73 19.70 -148.31
CA LYS A 397 20.66 19.71 -147.15
C LYS A 397 20.34 20.81 -146.13
N THR A 398 20.16 22.06 -146.57
CA THR A 398 19.92 23.20 -145.66
C THR A 398 18.61 23.06 -144.88
N VAL A 399 17.58 22.50 -145.51
CA VAL A 399 16.25 22.24 -144.90
C VAL A 399 16.32 21.25 -143.74
N LYS A 400 17.34 20.38 -143.65
CA LYS A 400 17.45 19.40 -142.55
C LYS A 400 17.92 19.98 -141.22
N LEU A 401 18.77 21.01 -141.24
CA LEU A 401 19.35 21.59 -140.01
C LEU A 401 18.33 22.48 -139.27
N ILE A 402 17.63 23.36 -140.01
CA ILE A 402 16.58 24.22 -139.44
C ILE A 402 15.47 23.39 -138.79
N LYS A 403 15.06 22.30 -139.47
CA LYS A 403 14.03 21.38 -138.93
C LYS A 403 14.40 20.72 -137.61
N GLN A 404 15.68 20.57 -137.28
CA GLN A 404 16.07 19.89 -136.05
C GLN A 404 15.84 20.78 -134.82
N GLU A 405 16.24 22.06 -134.86
CA GLU A 405 15.94 22.99 -133.75
C GLU A 405 14.44 23.36 -133.69
N GLU A 406 13.74 23.42 -134.83
CA GLU A 406 12.27 23.54 -134.83
C GLU A 406 11.60 22.38 -134.06
N ILE A 407 12.09 21.14 -134.23
CA ILE A 407 11.57 19.96 -133.51
C ILE A 407 11.79 20.09 -131.99
N ASP A 408 12.96 20.55 -131.54
CA ASP A 408 13.25 20.64 -130.11
C ASP A 408 12.46 21.76 -129.42
N ILE A 409 12.23 22.88 -130.11
CA ILE A 409 11.29 23.94 -129.67
C ILE A 409 9.84 23.42 -129.63
N ILE A 410 9.42 22.60 -130.62
CA ILE A 410 8.11 21.97 -130.62
C ILE A 410 7.96 20.98 -129.46
N ASN A 411 9.00 20.21 -129.12
CA ASN A 411 8.99 19.26 -128.01
C ASN A 411 8.84 19.97 -126.64
N LEU A 412 9.61 21.04 -126.39
CA LEU A 412 9.47 21.86 -125.18
C LEU A 412 8.09 22.52 -125.07
N ASN A 413 7.55 23.05 -126.17
CA ASN A 413 6.19 23.59 -126.19
C ASN A 413 5.12 22.50 -125.97
N ASN A 414 5.34 21.27 -126.45
CA ASN A 414 4.44 20.14 -126.20
C ASN A 414 4.46 19.70 -124.73
N GLU A 415 5.61 19.70 -124.04
CA GLU A 415 5.65 19.41 -122.60
C GLU A 415 4.95 20.50 -121.77
N ILE A 416 5.18 21.78 -122.09
CA ILE A 416 4.46 22.90 -121.45
C ILE A 416 2.95 22.81 -121.72
N ALA A 417 2.55 22.48 -122.96
CA ALA A 417 1.15 22.27 -123.31
C ALA A 417 0.54 21.08 -122.54
N LYS A 418 1.29 19.99 -122.35
CA LYS A 418 0.85 18.79 -121.63
C LYS A 418 0.63 19.09 -120.14
N ILE A 419 1.58 19.75 -119.47
CA ILE A 419 1.43 20.20 -118.08
C ILE A 419 0.27 21.18 -117.94
N LYS A 420 0.07 22.07 -118.92
CA LYS A 420 -1.06 23.01 -118.94
C LYS A 420 -2.41 22.32 -119.18
N VAL A 421 -2.45 21.26 -119.97
CA VAL A 421 -3.62 20.38 -120.12
C VAL A 421 -3.90 19.62 -118.82
N ASP A 422 -2.89 19.09 -118.13
CA ASP A 422 -3.08 18.41 -116.85
C ASP A 422 -3.55 19.36 -115.74
N LEU A 423 -3.06 20.60 -115.71
CA LEU A 423 -3.55 21.67 -114.83
C LEU A 423 -5.02 22.04 -115.16
N LEU A 424 -5.35 22.19 -116.44
CA LEU A 424 -6.72 22.48 -116.86
C LEU A 424 -7.66 21.28 -116.63
N ASN A 425 -7.17 20.05 -116.75
CA ASN A 425 -7.94 18.83 -116.51
C ASN A 425 -8.22 18.64 -115.01
N THR A 426 -7.24 18.93 -114.15
CA THR A 426 -7.45 18.94 -112.68
C THR A 426 -8.35 20.10 -112.23
N GLN A 427 -8.21 21.30 -112.80
CA GLN A 427 -9.16 22.40 -112.56
C GLN A 427 -10.57 22.08 -113.06
N ALA A 428 -10.71 21.49 -114.26
CA ALA A 428 -12.00 21.04 -114.78
C ALA A 428 -12.58 19.88 -113.97
N HIS A 429 -11.75 19.01 -113.39
CA HIS A 429 -12.22 17.95 -112.50
C HIS A 429 -12.72 18.52 -111.17
N ASN A 430 -12.01 19.49 -110.58
CA ASN A 430 -12.46 20.20 -109.39
C ASN A 430 -13.75 21.02 -109.65
N SER A 431 -13.84 21.72 -110.79
CA SER A 431 -15.08 22.41 -111.19
C SER A 431 -16.23 21.42 -111.37
N ARG A 432 -15.99 20.27 -112.01
CA ARG A 432 -17.00 19.21 -112.13
C ARG A 432 -17.40 18.62 -110.78
N LEU A 433 -16.47 18.52 -109.82
CA LEU A 433 -16.77 18.07 -108.45
C LEU A 433 -17.57 19.11 -107.66
N GLU A 434 -17.30 20.40 -107.85
CA GLU A 434 -18.17 21.46 -107.30
C GLU A 434 -19.55 21.48 -107.96
N ASP A 435 -19.63 21.27 -109.28
CA ASP A 435 -20.89 21.22 -110.01
C ASP A 435 -21.70 19.97 -109.67
N THR A 436 -21.07 18.80 -109.47
CA THR A 436 -21.78 17.61 -108.95
C THR A 436 -22.16 17.76 -107.50
N LEU A 437 -21.36 18.44 -106.65
CA LEU A 437 -21.76 18.76 -105.28
C LEU A 437 -22.96 19.72 -105.26
N LYS A 438 -22.96 20.77 -106.08
CA LYS A 438 -24.12 21.68 -106.23
C LYS A 438 -25.34 20.95 -106.78
N ALA A 439 -25.17 20.10 -107.81
CA ALA A 439 -26.27 19.31 -108.37
C ALA A 439 -26.83 18.30 -107.36
N LEU A 440 -25.99 17.68 -106.53
CA LEU A 440 -26.43 16.79 -105.45
C LEU A 440 -27.10 17.55 -104.30
N ASP A 441 -26.64 18.75 -103.96
CA ASP A 441 -27.26 19.61 -102.94
C ASP A 441 -28.60 20.20 -103.42
N ASP A 442 -28.71 20.56 -104.69
CA ASP A 442 -29.97 21.00 -105.31
C ASP A 442 -30.92 19.81 -105.56
N GLU A 443 -30.42 18.63 -105.94
CA GLU A 443 -31.22 17.41 -105.96
C GLU A 443 -31.69 17.06 -104.54
N LEU A 444 -30.85 17.17 -103.50
CA LEU A 444 -31.26 16.97 -102.10
C LEU A 444 -32.33 17.98 -101.67
N LYS A 445 -32.23 19.26 -102.08
CA LYS A 445 -33.29 20.26 -101.84
C LYS A 445 -34.56 19.95 -102.63
N GLU A 446 -34.47 19.42 -103.84
CA GLU A 446 -35.63 18.99 -104.62
C GLU A 446 -36.25 17.69 -104.07
N LYS A 447 -35.45 16.74 -103.59
CA LYS A 447 -35.92 15.58 -102.83
C LYS A 447 -36.58 16.03 -101.53
N ALA A 448 -36.01 16.99 -100.80
CA ALA A 448 -36.65 17.56 -99.60
C ALA A 448 -37.98 18.27 -99.95
N ARG A 449 -38.06 19.04 -101.04
CA ARG A 449 -39.30 19.66 -101.53
C ARG A 449 -40.31 18.65 -102.08
N THR A 450 -39.87 17.52 -102.64
CA THR A 450 -40.77 16.45 -103.08
C THR A 450 -41.22 15.59 -101.92
N ILE A 451 -40.38 15.31 -100.91
CA ILE A 451 -40.78 14.75 -99.62
C ILE A 451 -41.80 15.66 -98.95
N GLN A 452 -41.57 16.98 -98.86
CA GLN A 452 -42.52 17.91 -98.26
C GLN A 452 -43.84 17.99 -99.05
N ARG A 453 -43.78 17.92 -100.39
CA ARG A 453 -44.98 17.77 -101.23
C ARG A 453 -45.68 16.44 -101.00
N TYR A 454 -44.95 15.33 -100.87
CA TYR A 454 -45.49 14.02 -100.52
C TYR A 454 -45.98 13.95 -99.08
N GLU A 455 -45.47 14.71 -98.12
CA GLU A 455 -46.02 14.79 -96.76
C GLU A 455 -47.35 15.55 -96.75
N ILE A 456 -47.44 16.64 -97.51
CA ILE A 456 -48.70 17.38 -97.70
C ILE A 456 -49.70 16.54 -98.50
N GLU A 457 -49.24 15.84 -99.53
CA GLU A 457 -50.08 14.92 -100.30
C GLU A 457 -50.47 13.69 -99.49
N ILE A 458 -49.58 13.09 -98.69
CA ILE A 458 -49.90 12.01 -97.76
C ILE A 458 -50.93 12.50 -96.75
N ARG A 459 -50.81 13.70 -96.16
CA ARG A 459 -51.86 14.25 -95.29
C ARG A 459 -53.19 14.39 -96.03
N ARG A 460 -53.22 15.01 -97.22
CA ARG A 460 -54.45 15.11 -98.04
C ARG A 460 -55.01 13.75 -98.44
N LYS A 461 -54.16 12.79 -98.80
CA LYS A 461 -54.55 11.41 -99.11
C LYS A 461 -55.01 10.67 -97.86
N ASN A 462 -54.52 11.00 -96.67
CA ASN A 462 -54.98 10.44 -95.42
C ASN A 462 -56.35 11.03 -95.05
N ASP A 463 -56.55 12.35 -95.18
CA ASP A 463 -57.85 13.01 -95.03
C ASP A 463 -58.88 12.48 -96.05
N ASP A 464 -58.45 12.25 -97.31
CA ASP A 464 -59.28 11.67 -98.35
C ASP A 464 -59.47 10.16 -98.17
N VAL A 465 -58.53 9.44 -97.54
CA VAL A 465 -58.69 8.04 -97.13
C VAL A 465 -59.60 7.94 -95.91
N GLU A 466 -59.62 8.90 -94.99
CA GLU A 466 -60.62 8.96 -93.90
C GLU A 466 -62.01 9.25 -94.45
N LYS A 467 -62.15 10.21 -95.37
CA LYS A 467 -63.41 10.44 -96.09
C LYS A 467 -63.83 9.22 -96.90
N LYS A 468 -62.89 8.58 -97.62
CA LYS A 468 -63.17 7.38 -98.41
C LYS A 468 -63.30 6.10 -97.60
N THR A 469 -62.79 6.01 -96.37
CA THR A 469 -63.11 4.89 -95.47
C THR A 469 -64.45 5.10 -94.81
N SER A 470 -64.83 6.33 -94.47
CA SER A 470 -66.22 6.66 -94.08
C SER A 470 -67.21 6.41 -95.23
N GLU A 471 -66.86 6.74 -96.47
CA GLU A 471 -67.65 6.46 -97.66
C GLU A 471 -67.61 4.98 -98.06
N MET A 472 -66.48 4.28 -97.86
CA MET A 472 -66.33 2.84 -98.07
C MET A 472 -67.03 2.04 -96.97
N ASP A 473 -67.17 2.53 -95.73
CA ASP A 473 -67.99 1.90 -94.69
C ASP A 473 -69.48 2.09 -95.02
N ARG A 474 -69.86 3.26 -95.53
CA ARG A 474 -71.22 3.52 -96.01
C ARG A 474 -71.55 2.69 -97.25
N LEU A 475 -70.61 2.52 -98.17
CA LEU A 475 -70.72 1.67 -99.35
C LEU A 475 -70.60 0.19 -99.01
N ASN A 476 -69.77 -0.23 -98.05
CA ASN A 476 -69.68 -1.62 -97.57
C ASN A 476 -70.98 -2.03 -96.89
N ARG A 477 -71.61 -1.16 -96.09
CA ARG A 477 -72.98 -1.42 -95.58
C ARG A 477 -74.04 -1.53 -96.68
N ALA A 478 -73.77 -0.98 -97.88
CA ALA A 478 -74.61 -1.18 -99.06
C ALA A 478 -74.17 -2.39 -99.91
N TYR A 479 -72.88 -2.75 -99.88
CA TYR A 479 -72.23 -3.79 -100.66
C TYR A 479 -72.35 -5.15 -99.99
N GLU A 480 -72.23 -5.28 -98.66
CA GLU A 480 -72.67 -6.45 -97.88
C GLU A 480 -74.15 -6.77 -98.17
N LYS A 481 -74.98 -5.72 -98.35
CA LYS A 481 -76.39 -5.81 -98.74
C LYS A 481 -76.63 -6.31 -100.17
N ILE A 482 -75.58 -6.42 -101.00
CA ILE A 482 -75.62 -6.84 -102.41
C ILE A 482 -74.76 -8.10 -102.66
N VAL A 483 -73.67 -8.28 -101.91
CA VAL A 483 -72.67 -9.36 -102.04
C VAL A 483 -72.99 -10.58 -101.17
N GLY A 484 -73.90 -10.46 -100.20
CA GLY A 484 -74.54 -11.64 -99.59
C GLY A 484 -75.27 -12.55 -100.59
N ASN A 485 -75.38 -12.17 -101.87
CA ASN A 485 -76.13 -12.88 -102.92
C ASN A 485 -75.32 -13.26 -104.19
N ARG A 486 -73.97 -13.22 -104.17
CA ARG A 486 -73.16 -13.82 -105.25
C ARG A 486 -71.91 -14.53 -104.74
N THR A 487 -71.98 -15.86 -104.70
CA THR A 487 -70.84 -16.76 -104.53
C THR A 487 -69.98 -16.81 -105.80
N GLU A 488 -68.66 -16.91 -105.62
CA GLU A 488 -67.68 -17.01 -106.70
C GLU A 488 -67.68 -18.42 -107.32
N GLU A 489 -67.71 -18.50 -108.65
CA GLU A 489 -67.34 -19.71 -109.38
C GLU A 489 -66.37 -19.36 -110.53
N ASN A 490 -65.30 -20.17 -110.62
CA ASN A 490 -64.28 -20.26 -111.67
C ASN A 490 -63.12 -19.22 -111.64
N MET A 491 -61.96 -19.67 -111.14
CA MET A 491 -60.63 -19.17 -111.50
C MET A 491 -59.77 -20.32 -112.06
N GLY A 492 -58.93 -20.02 -113.04
CA GLY A 492 -58.21 -21.03 -113.84
C GLY A 492 -56.91 -21.56 -113.20
N PRO A 493 -56.29 -22.61 -113.79
CA PRO A 493 -55.09 -23.26 -113.21
C PRO A 493 -53.86 -22.34 -113.07
N LEU A 494 -53.73 -21.35 -113.97
CA LEU A 494 -52.68 -20.33 -113.89
C LEU A 494 -52.95 -19.30 -112.78
N GLU A 495 -54.21 -18.94 -112.57
CA GLU A 495 -54.63 -18.07 -111.46
C GLU A 495 -54.47 -18.78 -110.12
N ALA A 496 -54.74 -20.09 -110.05
CA ALA A 496 -54.49 -20.91 -108.86
C ALA A 496 -53.00 -21.03 -108.50
N THR A 497 -52.10 -21.16 -109.49
CA THR A 497 -50.65 -21.18 -109.25
C THR A 497 -50.08 -19.80 -108.93
N ILE A 498 -50.59 -18.72 -109.54
CA ILE A 498 -50.28 -17.34 -109.16
C ILE A 498 -50.79 -17.04 -107.74
N ALA A 499 -52.01 -17.48 -107.39
CA ALA A 499 -52.56 -17.33 -106.05
C ALA A 499 -51.74 -18.11 -105.01
N ASN A 500 -51.27 -19.32 -105.34
CA ASN A 500 -50.41 -20.10 -104.44
C ASN A 500 -49.03 -19.46 -104.24
N MET A 501 -48.36 -19.02 -105.32
CA MET A 501 -47.09 -18.29 -105.20
C MET A 501 -47.26 -16.96 -104.46
N THR A 502 -48.37 -16.25 -104.68
CA THR A 502 -48.72 -15.03 -103.96
C THR A 502 -48.97 -15.33 -102.47
N ARG A 503 -49.57 -16.48 -102.14
CA ARG A 503 -49.77 -16.96 -100.77
C ARG A 503 -48.44 -17.31 -100.09
N GLU A 504 -47.51 -17.96 -100.79
CA GLU A 504 -46.15 -18.20 -100.28
C GLU A 504 -45.34 -16.90 -100.09
N ILE A 505 -45.43 -15.95 -101.03
CA ILE A 505 -44.80 -14.62 -100.91
C ILE A 505 -45.39 -13.85 -99.72
N ASN A 506 -46.71 -13.89 -99.53
CA ASN A 506 -47.39 -13.28 -98.39
C ASN A 506 -47.02 -13.97 -97.07
N GLN A 507 -46.87 -15.30 -97.07
CA GLN A 507 -46.39 -16.04 -95.91
C GLN A 507 -44.93 -15.68 -95.57
N LYS A 508 -44.02 -15.63 -96.57
CA LYS A 508 -42.62 -15.26 -96.35
C LYS A 508 -42.44 -13.80 -95.94
N THR A 509 -43.27 -12.88 -96.44
CA THR A 509 -43.27 -11.50 -95.96
C THR A 509 -43.90 -11.36 -94.56
N ALA A 510 -44.87 -12.19 -94.18
CA ALA A 510 -45.35 -12.26 -92.80
C ALA A 510 -44.28 -12.82 -91.84
N GLU A 511 -43.64 -13.94 -92.18
CA GLU A 511 -42.51 -14.51 -91.44
C GLU A 511 -41.35 -13.50 -91.31
N SER A 512 -41.03 -12.78 -92.38
CA SER A 512 -39.98 -11.73 -92.38
C SER A 512 -40.35 -10.55 -91.48
N LYS A 513 -41.60 -10.06 -91.52
CA LYS A 513 -42.10 -9.02 -90.60
C LYS A 513 -42.06 -9.48 -89.15
N GLU A 514 -42.37 -10.75 -88.88
CA GLU A 514 -42.33 -11.29 -87.52
C GLU A 514 -40.88 -11.43 -87.01
N LEU A 515 -39.95 -11.90 -87.86
CA LEU A 515 -38.52 -11.88 -87.59
C LEU A 515 -38.00 -10.46 -87.33
N GLN A 516 -38.43 -9.48 -88.13
CA GLN A 516 -38.06 -8.07 -87.95
C GLN A 516 -38.62 -7.50 -86.63
N LYS A 517 -39.86 -7.87 -86.25
CA LYS A 517 -40.44 -7.52 -84.95
C LYS A 517 -39.65 -8.14 -83.79
N ARG A 518 -39.34 -9.43 -83.85
CA ARG A 518 -38.52 -10.14 -82.84
C ARG A 518 -37.12 -9.54 -82.74
N TRP A 519 -36.49 -9.18 -83.86
CA TRP A 519 -35.21 -8.48 -83.88
C TRP A 519 -35.32 -7.10 -83.22
N MET A 520 -36.36 -6.32 -83.52
CA MET A 520 -36.55 -5.00 -82.90
C MET A 520 -36.81 -5.11 -81.38
N THR A 521 -37.51 -6.14 -80.93
CA THR A 521 -37.67 -6.46 -79.50
C THR A 521 -36.31 -6.78 -78.87
N LEU A 522 -35.57 -7.74 -79.41
CA LEU A 522 -34.23 -8.10 -78.92
C LEU A 522 -33.24 -6.93 -78.94
N GLN A 523 -33.34 -6.03 -79.92
CA GLN A 523 -32.53 -4.82 -80.01
C GLN A 523 -32.92 -3.80 -78.94
N THR A 524 -34.21 -3.70 -78.60
CA THR A 524 -34.71 -2.85 -77.50
C THR A 524 -34.26 -3.41 -76.14
N ASP A 525 -34.39 -4.72 -75.94
CA ASP A 525 -33.94 -5.42 -74.74
C ASP A 525 -32.41 -5.31 -74.56
N LEU A 526 -31.63 -5.41 -75.65
CA LEU A 526 -30.20 -5.19 -75.63
C LEU A 526 -29.84 -3.76 -75.20
N VAL A 527 -30.58 -2.75 -75.70
CA VAL A 527 -30.38 -1.35 -75.32
C VAL A 527 -30.76 -1.10 -73.86
N SER A 528 -31.85 -1.70 -73.36
CA SER A 528 -32.23 -1.57 -71.94
C SER A 528 -31.19 -2.23 -71.03
N LEU A 529 -30.76 -3.45 -71.34
CA LEU A 529 -29.69 -4.15 -70.61
C LEU A 529 -28.36 -3.38 -70.68
N GLN A 530 -28.06 -2.69 -71.79
CA GLN A 530 -26.87 -1.84 -71.90
C GLN A 530 -26.98 -0.58 -71.04
N HIS A 531 -28.19 -0.03 -70.87
CA HIS A 531 -28.44 1.10 -69.97
C HIS A 531 -28.31 0.67 -68.50
N GLU A 532 -28.98 -0.41 -68.09
CA GLU A 532 -28.86 -1.01 -66.76
C GLU A 532 -27.40 -1.37 -66.42
N ASN A 533 -26.63 -1.91 -67.37
CA ASN A 533 -25.22 -2.24 -67.17
C ASN A 533 -24.35 -0.98 -66.99
N ASN A 534 -24.73 0.17 -67.54
CA ASN A 534 -24.06 1.44 -67.27
C ASN A 534 -24.45 2.01 -65.89
N ASP A 535 -25.72 1.94 -65.49
CA ASP A 535 -26.17 2.32 -64.15
C ASP A 535 -25.50 1.46 -63.06
N MET A 536 -25.36 0.15 -63.33
CA MET A 536 -24.61 -0.77 -62.46
C MET A 536 -23.12 -0.43 -62.40
N LYS A 537 -22.49 0.04 -63.48
CA LYS A 537 -21.10 0.54 -63.43
C LYS A 537 -21.00 1.83 -62.60
N GLU A 538 -21.95 2.75 -62.73
CA GLU A 538 -21.93 4.01 -61.96
C GLU A 538 -22.13 3.74 -60.46
N THR A 539 -23.09 2.90 -60.10
CA THR A 539 -23.29 2.48 -58.70
C THR A 539 -22.09 1.70 -58.15
N ILE A 540 -21.42 0.86 -58.94
CA ILE A 540 -20.14 0.22 -58.54
C ILE A 540 -19.04 1.28 -58.30
N GLN A 541 -18.93 2.32 -59.12
CA GLN A 541 -17.96 3.39 -58.89
C GLN A 541 -18.28 4.20 -57.63
N ARG A 542 -19.57 4.48 -57.37
CA ARG A 542 -20.03 5.12 -56.14
C ARG A 542 -19.71 4.26 -54.91
N MET A 543 -20.00 2.96 -54.94
CA MET A 543 -19.66 2.05 -53.83
C MET A 543 -18.15 1.92 -53.62
N LYS A 544 -17.32 2.00 -54.68
CA LYS A 544 -15.85 2.03 -54.54
C LYS A 544 -15.35 3.32 -53.87
N SER A 545 -15.92 4.47 -54.19
CA SER A 545 -15.53 5.74 -53.54
C SER A 545 -16.01 5.79 -52.08
N GLU A 546 -17.25 5.36 -51.81
CA GLU A 546 -17.79 5.18 -50.45
C GLU A 546 -16.92 4.23 -49.62
N HIS A 547 -16.56 3.05 -50.16
CA HIS A 547 -15.66 2.10 -49.50
C HIS A 547 -14.30 2.72 -49.18
N THR A 548 -13.73 3.49 -50.11
CA THR A 548 -12.44 4.18 -49.90
C THR A 548 -12.53 5.21 -48.78
N ILE A 549 -13.60 6.00 -48.74
CA ILE A 549 -13.87 6.98 -47.67
C ILE A 549 -14.07 6.27 -46.32
N LEU A 550 -14.82 5.18 -46.27
CA LEU A 550 -15.01 4.37 -45.06
C LEU A 550 -13.70 3.74 -44.58
N MET A 551 -12.86 3.23 -45.49
CA MET A 551 -11.54 2.70 -45.16
C MET A 551 -10.62 3.77 -44.56
N GLN A 552 -10.62 4.99 -45.12
CA GLN A 552 -9.88 6.12 -44.55
C GLN A 552 -10.44 6.57 -43.20
N LYS A 553 -11.76 6.67 -43.04
CA LYS A 553 -12.41 6.96 -41.74
C LYS A 553 -12.04 5.91 -40.69
N ARG A 554 -12.07 4.61 -41.04
CA ARG A 554 -11.65 3.50 -40.18
C ARG A 554 -10.18 3.62 -39.79
N LYS A 555 -9.28 3.92 -40.74
CA LYS A 555 -7.86 4.12 -40.45
C LYS A 555 -7.63 5.31 -39.51
N ARG A 556 -8.33 6.44 -39.72
CA ARG A 556 -8.26 7.61 -38.81
C ARG A 556 -8.75 7.27 -37.41
N LEU A 557 -9.90 6.61 -37.27
CA LEU A 557 -10.44 6.16 -35.98
C LEU A 557 -9.51 5.16 -35.29
N SER A 558 -8.93 4.21 -36.04
CA SER A 558 -7.95 3.26 -35.51
C SER A 558 -6.71 3.96 -34.97
N ASN A 559 -6.18 4.95 -35.68
CA ASN A 559 -5.04 5.75 -35.22
C ASN A 559 -5.39 6.57 -33.97
N GLN A 560 -6.57 7.21 -33.94
CA GLN A 560 -7.05 7.94 -32.77
C GLN A 560 -7.22 7.03 -31.55
N HIS A 561 -7.83 5.85 -31.73
CA HIS A 561 -7.96 4.85 -30.67
C HIS A 561 -6.60 4.35 -30.16
N GLN A 562 -5.64 4.10 -31.08
CA GLN A 562 -4.28 3.74 -30.69
C GLN A 562 -3.59 4.86 -29.91
N GLN A 563 -3.78 6.12 -30.29
CA GLN A 563 -3.25 7.28 -29.57
C GLN A 563 -3.88 7.42 -28.18
N TYR A 564 -5.21 7.30 -28.06
CA TYR A 564 -5.89 7.27 -26.76
C TYR A 564 -5.38 6.11 -25.89
N ASN A 565 -5.15 4.91 -26.44
CA ASN A 565 -4.56 3.80 -25.69
C ASN A 565 -3.11 4.09 -25.24
N THR A 566 -2.32 4.84 -26.01
CA THR A 566 -0.99 5.27 -25.54
C THR A 566 -1.06 6.35 -24.47
N ASP A 567 -2.06 7.23 -24.51
CA ASP A 567 -2.23 8.29 -23.51
C ASP A 567 -2.85 7.75 -22.21
N ILE A 568 -3.79 6.79 -22.29
CA ILE A 568 -4.26 6.00 -21.14
C ILE A 568 -3.07 5.30 -20.46
N LYS A 569 -2.22 4.58 -21.21
CA LYS A 569 -1.03 3.94 -20.63
C LYS A 569 -0.07 4.92 -19.94
N LYS A 570 0.11 6.14 -20.49
CA LYS A 570 0.91 7.18 -19.81
C LYS A 570 0.26 7.62 -18.50
N LEU A 571 -1.06 7.84 -18.52
CA LEU A 571 -1.82 8.20 -17.32
C LEU A 571 -1.76 7.08 -16.27
N ASP A 572 -1.92 5.81 -16.66
CA ASP A 572 -1.76 4.65 -15.78
C ASP A 572 -0.36 4.63 -15.14
N THR A 573 0.72 4.76 -15.93
CA THR A 573 2.08 4.83 -15.38
C THR A 573 2.32 6.06 -14.49
N SER A 574 1.63 7.17 -14.75
CA SER A 574 1.69 8.36 -13.89
C SER A 574 0.91 8.16 -12.59
N ILE A 575 -0.20 7.41 -12.62
CA ILE A 575 -0.99 7.03 -11.45
C ILE A 575 -0.20 6.03 -10.59
N GLU A 576 0.45 5.04 -11.20
CA GLU A 576 1.40 4.14 -10.51
C GLU A 576 2.54 4.92 -9.84
N HIS A 577 3.12 5.92 -10.52
CA HIS A 577 4.15 6.78 -9.93
C HIS A 577 3.61 7.61 -8.76
N MET A 578 2.42 8.21 -8.89
CA MET A 578 1.76 8.93 -7.79
C MET A 578 1.40 8.00 -6.62
N HIS A 579 1.02 6.75 -6.86
CA HIS A 579 0.81 5.77 -5.79
C HIS A 579 2.11 5.37 -5.09
N TYR A 580 3.22 5.22 -5.85
CA TYR A 580 4.54 5.01 -5.27
C TYR A 580 4.96 6.19 -4.39
N ASP A 581 4.85 7.43 -4.90
CA ASP A 581 5.16 8.64 -4.13
C ASP A 581 4.22 8.83 -2.93
N MET A 582 2.94 8.51 -3.04
CA MET A 582 2.00 8.52 -1.90
C MET A 582 2.39 7.48 -0.85
N THR A 583 2.82 6.28 -1.26
CA THR A 583 3.27 5.23 -0.34
C THR A 583 4.56 5.64 0.37
N ARG A 584 5.51 6.25 -0.36
CA ARG A 584 6.75 6.81 0.16
C ARG A 584 6.53 8.03 1.07
N LEU A 585 5.57 8.90 0.75
CA LEU A 585 5.17 9.99 1.63
C LEU A 585 4.52 9.44 2.91
N ASN A 586 3.67 8.42 2.81
CA ASN A 586 3.09 7.76 3.98
C ASN A 586 4.15 7.07 4.84
N SER A 587 5.20 6.45 4.26
CA SER A 587 6.30 5.89 5.05
C SER A 587 7.14 6.98 5.71
N LEU A 588 7.45 8.08 5.01
CA LEU A 588 8.14 9.24 5.60
C LEU A 588 7.31 9.92 6.69
N ILE A 589 5.98 9.99 6.54
CA ILE A 589 5.07 10.49 7.58
C ILE A 589 5.11 9.54 8.79
N ALA A 590 5.06 8.22 8.59
CA ALA A 590 5.16 7.26 9.68
C ALA A 590 6.52 7.36 10.42
N GLU A 591 7.63 7.44 9.69
CA GLU A 591 8.97 7.67 10.24
C GLU A 591 9.06 8.99 11.02
N HIS A 592 8.53 10.10 10.48
CA HIS A 592 8.49 11.38 11.18
C HIS A 592 7.57 11.38 12.40
N THR A 593 6.43 10.67 12.35
CA THR A 593 5.50 10.57 13.49
C THR A 593 6.11 9.72 14.60
N GLN A 594 6.82 8.64 14.24
CA GLN A 594 7.61 7.84 15.18
C GLN A 594 8.72 8.68 15.80
N LEU A 595 9.53 9.36 14.99
CA LEU A 595 10.61 10.25 15.47
C LEU A 595 10.06 11.38 16.36
N GLN A 596 8.90 11.94 16.04
CA GLN A 596 8.23 12.94 16.89
C GLN A 596 7.78 12.34 18.22
N SER A 597 7.26 11.11 18.23
CA SER A 597 6.91 10.40 19.47
C SER A 597 8.17 10.07 20.29
N ASP A 598 9.26 9.66 19.65
CA ASP A 598 10.52 9.34 20.32
C ASP A 598 11.16 10.60 20.92
N LEU A 599 11.19 11.71 20.19
CA LEU A 599 11.63 13.01 20.70
C LEU A 599 10.72 13.55 21.83
N ALA A 600 9.41 13.32 21.76
CA ALA A 600 8.49 13.68 22.85
C ALA A 600 8.75 12.83 24.11
N ASN A 601 9.00 11.53 23.94
CA ASN A 601 9.39 10.64 25.02
C ASN A 601 10.77 10.99 25.61
N GLU A 602 11.75 11.34 24.77
CA GLU A 602 13.07 11.82 25.22
C GLU A 602 12.96 13.14 25.98
N ASN A 603 12.16 14.10 25.49
CA ASN A 603 11.89 15.35 26.20
C ASN A 603 11.20 15.10 27.54
N PHE A 604 10.17 14.27 27.62
CA PHE A 604 9.52 13.90 28.88
C PHE A 604 10.50 13.23 29.85
N ASN A 605 11.36 12.33 29.35
CA ASN A 605 12.40 11.70 30.16
C ASN A 605 13.49 12.68 30.62
N LEU A 606 13.83 13.69 29.81
CA LEU A 606 14.76 14.76 30.17
C LEU A 606 14.13 15.72 31.19
N GLU A 607 12.89 16.15 31.00
CA GLU A 607 12.13 16.94 31.97
C GLU A 607 12.03 16.21 33.32
N SER A 608 11.67 14.91 33.31
CA SER A 608 11.64 14.08 34.52
C SER A 608 13.01 13.96 35.19
N LYS A 609 14.09 13.78 34.43
CA LYS A 609 15.47 13.79 34.96
C LYS A 609 15.86 15.14 35.57
N ILE A 610 15.54 16.25 34.90
CA ILE A 610 15.83 17.61 35.39
C ILE A 610 15.02 17.90 36.65
N LEU A 611 13.75 17.50 36.71
CA LEU A 611 12.88 17.67 37.87
C LEU A 611 13.37 16.82 39.05
N ASN A 612 13.80 15.57 38.81
CA ASN A 612 14.43 14.74 39.84
C ASN A 612 15.77 15.34 40.33
N GLN A 613 16.62 15.84 39.44
CA GLN A 613 17.85 16.54 39.82
C GLN A 613 17.57 17.83 40.60
N LEU A 614 16.51 18.56 40.26
CA LEU A 614 16.06 19.73 41.02
C LEU A 614 15.60 19.30 42.43
N ASN A 615 14.78 18.26 42.55
CA ASN A 615 14.34 17.71 43.83
C ASN A 615 15.52 17.20 44.69
N GLU A 616 16.53 16.56 44.07
CA GLU A 616 17.75 16.12 44.73
C GLU A 616 18.56 17.31 45.26
N LEU A 617 18.75 18.36 44.45
CA LEU A 617 19.40 19.61 44.87
C LEU A 617 18.59 20.37 45.94
N GLU A 618 17.26 20.37 45.86
CA GLU A 618 16.38 20.92 46.90
C GLU A 618 16.52 20.12 48.21
N ALA A 619 16.59 18.79 48.15
CA ALA A 619 16.86 17.96 49.32
C ALA A 619 18.25 18.22 49.92
N GLU A 620 19.30 18.33 49.08
CA GLU A 620 20.65 18.69 49.53
C GLU A 620 20.69 20.08 50.18
N THR A 621 20.04 21.07 49.58
CA THR A 621 19.99 22.44 50.15
C THR A 621 19.20 22.47 51.46
N ASN A 622 18.10 21.73 51.58
CA ASN A 622 17.38 21.56 52.84
C ASN A 622 18.25 20.89 53.92
N GLN A 623 18.99 19.83 53.59
CA GLN A 623 19.95 19.20 54.52
C GLN A 623 21.09 20.16 54.93
N LEU A 624 21.55 21.02 54.02
CA LEU A 624 22.54 22.05 54.34
C LEU A 624 21.97 23.14 55.24
N LEU A 625 20.72 23.56 55.02
CA LEU A 625 20.01 24.51 55.89
C LEU A 625 19.78 23.93 57.29
N GLU A 626 19.39 22.65 57.40
CA GLU A 626 19.27 21.95 58.69
C GLU A 626 20.62 21.88 59.42
N LYS A 627 21.70 21.50 58.71
CA LYS A 627 23.07 21.53 59.26
C LYS A 627 23.49 22.94 59.73
N ILE A 628 23.09 23.99 59.00
CA ILE A 628 23.33 25.38 59.42
C ILE A 628 22.53 25.72 60.68
N GLN A 629 21.26 25.35 60.77
CA GLN A 629 20.42 25.56 61.96
C GLN A 629 21.02 24.86 63.19
N VAL A 630 21.41 23.59 63.08
CA VAL A 630 22.09 22.85 64.16
C VAL A 630 23.38 23.57 64.57
N LYS A 631 24.18 24.07 63.63
CA LYS A 631 25.40 24.84 63.94
C LYS A 631 25.13 26.21 64.56
N GLU A 632 24.02 26.86 64.23
CA GLU A 632 23.56 28.06 64.94
C GLU A 632 23.08 27.74 66.36
N GLU A 633 22.44 26.60 66.58
CA GLU A 633 22.01 26.15 67.92
C GLU A 633 23.20 25.79 68.80
N GLU A 634 24.15 25.01 68.29
CA GLU A 634 25.44 24.77 68.95
C GLU A 634 26.13 26.09 69.31
N LYS A 635 26.19 27.06 68.38
CA LYS A 635 26.76 28.38 68.63
C LYS A 635 25.98 29.15 69.71
N ARG A 636 24.64 29.12 69.70
CA ARG A 636 23.79 29.74 70.73
C ARG A 636 24.04 29.10 72.10
N GLN A 637 24.18 27.77 72.16
CA GLN A 637 24.49 27.04 73.38
C GLN A 637 25.89 27.41 73.90
N ILE A 638 26.93 27.37 73.07
CA ILE A 638 28.31 27.74 73.45
C ILE A 638 28.37 29.18 73.95
N LEU A 639 27.62 30.11 73.35
CA LEU A 639 27.51 31.50 73.84
C LEU A 639 26.82 31.57 75.21
N SER A 640 25.79 30.77 75.45
CA SER A 640 25.13 30.67 76.76
C SER A 640 26.05 30.07 77.84
N GLU A 641 26.82 29.04 77.49
CA GLU A 641 27.83 28.43 78.36
C GLU A 641 28.95 29.42 78.68
N MET A 642 29.43 30.19 77.69
CA MET A 642 30.41 31.26 77.87
C MET A 642 29.91 32.32 78.86
N VAL A 643 28.66 32.79 78.74
CA VAL A 643 28.06 33.76 79.68
C VAL A 643 27.97 33.19 81.11
N GLU A 644 27.64 31.91 81.28
CA GLU A 644 27.63 31.28 82.60
C GLU A 644 29.05 31.10 83.16
N TYR A 645 30.07 30.82 82.33
CA TYR A 645 31.47 30.83 82.75
C TYR A 645 31.95 32.23 83.16
N GLU A 646 31.60 33.28 82.41
CA GLU A 646 31.88 34.68 82.79
C GLU A 646 31.25 35.03 84.15
N ARG A 647 29.99 34.61 84.36
CA ARG A 647 29.29 34.76 85.65
C ARG A 647 29.96 33.99 86.78
N GLN A 648 30.48 32.79 86.53
CA GLN A 648 31.25 32.02 87.52
C GLN A 648 32.59 32.70 87.84
N ILE A 649 33.30 33.23 86.84
CA ILE A 649 34.55 34.00 87.04
C ILE A 649 34.28 35.21 87.96
N LEU A 650 33.28 36.03 87.66
CA LEU A 650 32.89 37.18 88.48
C LEU A 650 32.53 36.78 89.92
N LEU A 651 31.87 35.63 90.11
CA LEU A 651 31.52 35.09 91.44
C LEU A 651 32.78 34.65 92.21
N TRP A 652 33.75 34.03 91.55
CA TRP A 652 35.04 33.66 92.16
C TRP A 652 35.90 34.88 92.48
N GLU A 653 35.97 35.88 91.60
CA GLU A 653 36.63 37.16 91.89
C GLU A 653 36.01 37.84 93.12
N ARG A 654 34.69 37.85 93.24
CA ARG A 654 33.99 38.40 94.42
C ARG A 654 34.32 37.63 95.71
N LYS A 655 34.42 36.29 95.65
CA LYS A 655 34.86 35.47 96.80
C LYS A 655 36.29 35.78 97.23
N ILE A 656 37.22 35.83 96.27
CA ILE A 656 38.64 36.16 96.54
C ILE A 656 38.77 37.56 97.14
N HIS A 657 37.95 38.51 96.70
CA HIS A 657 37.93 39.86 97.29
C HIS A 657 37.48 39.85 98.76
N LEU A 658 36.37 39.18 99.07
CA LEU A 658 35.87 39.04 100.45
C LEU A 658 36.85 38.30 101.37
N GLU A 659 37.54 37.27 100.86
CA GLU A 659 38.55 36.54 101.59
C GLU A 659 39.77 37.42 101.92
N ARG A 660 40.21 38.29 100.98
CA ARG A 660 41.26 39.29 101.24
C ARG A 660 40.84 40.32 102.28
N GLU A 661 39.61 40.82 102.24
CA GLU A 661 39.08 41.73 103.27
C GLU A 661 39.06 41.05 104.65
N MET A 662 38.57 39.81 104.73
CA MET A 662 38.54 39.04 105.97
C MET A 662 39.95 38.80 106.53
N GLN A 663 40.91 38.40 105.68
CA GLN A 663 42.31 38.20 106.08
C GLN A 663 42.94 39.48 106.65
N ALA A 664 42.63 40.65 106.09
CA ALA A 664 43.10 41.95 106.58
C ALA A 664 42.50 42.34 107.95
N THR A 665 41.33 41.81 108.33
CA THR A 665 40.74 42.04 109.66
C THR A 665 41.27 41.09 110.75
N ILE A 666 42.05 40.06 110.39
CA ILE A 666 42.60 39.05 111.30
C ILE A 666 44.14 39.12 111.31
N ASP A 667 44.69 40.31 111.51
CA ASP A 667 46.14 40.52 111.70
C ASP A 667 46.54 40.28 113.18
N PRO A 668 47.43 39.32 113.50
CA PRO A 668 47.84 39.01 114.88
C PRO A 668 48.64 40.11 115.61
N ASN A 669 48.98 41.22 114.97
CA ASN A 669 49.95 42.20 115.49
C ASN A 669 49.37 43.32 116.38
N VAL A 670 48.16 43.13 116.94
CA VAL A 670 47.47 44.12 117.80
C VAL A 670 47.13 43.53 119.18
N GLY A 671 47.85 43.95 120.24
CA GLY A 671 47.40 43.76 121.64
C GLY A 671 48.32 43.05 122.65
N GLN A 672 49.64 43.03 122.48
CA GLN A 672 50.52 42.12 123.23
C GLN A 672 50.93 42.54 124.67
N ASP A 673 50.72 43.79 125.11
CA ASP A 673 51.35 44.33 126.33
C ASP A 673 50.72 43.93 127.68
N VAL A 674 49.45 43.51 127.71
CA VAL A 674 48.68 43.38 128.98
C VAL A 674 49.02 42.11 129.78
N VAL A 675 49.50 41.04 129.12
CA VAL A 675 49.58 39.69 129.72
C VAL A 675 50.78 39.50 130.66
N GLY A 676 51.78 40.39 130.63
CA GLY A 676 53.04 40.22 131.37
C GLY A 676 52.98 40.44 132.89
N ALA A 677 52.06 41.26 133.40
CA ALA A 677 52.13 41.78 134.77
C ALA A 677 51.66 40.78 135.86
N MET A 678 50.66 39.94 135.58
CA MET A 678 49.95 39.16 136.62
C MET A 678 50.74 38.02 137.27
N LYS A 679 51.87 37.57 136.71
CA LYS A 679 52.53 36.31 137.14
C LYS A 679 53.45 36.40 138.37
N LYS A 680 53.75 37.58 138.93
CA LYS A 680 54.80 37.73 139.96
C LYS A 680 54.34 37.65 141.43
N GLU A 681 53.06 37.81 141.73
CA GLU A 681 52.58 37.97 143.12
C GLU A 681 52.44 36.66 143.92
N ILE A 682 52.14 35.54 143.24
CA ILE A 682 51.65 34.30 143.87
C ILE A 682 52.69 33.56 144.74
N HIS A 683 53.99 33.87 144.63
CA HIS A 683 55.04 33.05 145.27
C HIS A 683 55.25 33.31 146.78
N ARG A 684 54.82 34.46 147.32
CA ARG A 684 55.36 34.96 148.62
C ARG A 684 54.71 34.38 149.89
N MET A 685 53.55 33.73 149.82
CA MET A 685 52.77 33.36 151.03
C MET A 685 53.09 32.00 151.69
N LYS A 686 53.81 31.08 151.05
CA LYS A 686 53.81 29.66 151.48
C LYS A 686 54.72 29.28 152.67
N LEU A 687 55.58 30.17 153.18
CA LEU A 687 56.69 29.79 154.08
C LEU A 687 56.43 29.87 155.61
N ARG A 688 55.29 30.42 156.07
CA ARG A 688 55.08 30.72 157.51
C ARG A 688 54.51 29.60 158.40
N HIS A 689 54.24 28.41 157.88
CA HIS A 689 53.33 27.46 158.55
C HIS A 689 54.00 26.40 159.47
N GLN A 690 55.30 26.13 159.36
CA GLN A 690 55.89 24.87 159.86
C GLN A 690 56.49 24.87 161.29
N GLU A 691 56.64 26.01 161.96
CA GLU A 691 57.43 26.10 163.22
C GLU A 691 56.67 25.84 164.54
N LEU A 692 55.33 25.76 164.53
CA LEU A 692 54.49 25.57 165.74
C LEU A 692 54.42 24.12 166.26
N ILE A 693 55.57 23.47 166.12
CA ILE A 693 55.89 22.06 166.17
C ILE A 693 56.15 21.57 167.63
N ARG A 694 55.98 20.26 167.87
CA ARG A 694 56.67 19.39 168.87
C ARG A 694 56.61 19.65 170.39
N GLN A 695 56.40 20.87 170.91
CA GLN A 695 56.63 21.08 172.36
C GLN A 695 55.52 20.52 173.28
N GLN A 696 54.38 20.10 172.72
CA GLN A 696 53.19 19.78 173.50
C GLN A 696 53.09 18.32 173.97
N GLU A 697 53.82 17.34 173.41
CA GLU A 697 53.43 15.91 173.47
C GLU A 697 53.72 15.14 174.79
N LYS A 698 54.74 15.50 175.58
CA LYS A 698 55.34 14.55 176.56
C LYS A 698 54.60 14.32 177.89
N LEU A 699 53.43 14.93 178.12
CA LEU A 699 52.72 14.91 179.42
C LEU A 699 51.26 14.36 179.33
N ILE A 700 50.75 13.90 178.16
CA ILE A 700 49.34 13.37 178.10
C ILE A 700 49.34 11.88 178.46
N SER A 701 50.39 11.18 178.02
CA SER A 701 50.67 9.73 178.17
C SER A 701 50.20 9.10 179.48
N ASP A 702 50.37 9.78 180.62
CA ASP A 702 50.08 9.19 181.93
C ASP A 702 48.63 9.42 182.42
N MET A 703 47.90 10.40 181.86
CA MET A 703 46.45 10.57 182.13
C MET A 703 45.55 9.86 181.12
N GLU A 704 46.03 9.57 179.91
CA GLU A 704 45.30 8.80 178.89
C GLU A 704 44.90 7.39 179.38
N ARG A 705 45.73 6.78 180.24
CA ARG A 705 45.56 5.39 180.70
C ARG A 705 44.30 5.12 181.53
N ALA A 706 43.71 6.15 182.14
CA ALA A 706 42.47 6.01 182.92
C ALA A 706 41.19 6.10 182.06
N ILE A 707 41.25 6.82 180.94
CA ILE A 707 40.08 7.13 180.10
C ILE A 707 39.66 5.92 179.25
N HIS A 708 40.63 5.16 178.71
CA HIS A 708 40.35 3.94 177.93
C HIS A 708 39.54 2.86 178.68
N LYS A 709 39.48 2.90 180.02
CA LYS A 709 38.67 1.94 180.80
C LYS A 709 37.16 2.24 180.74
N ARG A 710 36.74 3.46 180.39
CA ARG A 710 35.32 3.80 180.12
C ARG A 710 34.90 3.44 178.69
N GLU A 711 35.82 3.55 177.73
CA GLU A 711 35.55 3.35 176.30
C GLU A 711 35.15 1.90 175.96
N PHE A 712 35.73 0.92 176.66
CA PHE A 712 35.42 -0.51 176.49
C PHE A 712 33.97 -0.90 176.83
N ILE A 713 33.28 -0.10 177.67
CA ILE A 713 31.88 -0.37 178.07
C ILE A 713 30.89 0.17 177.03
N ALA A 714 31.20 1.29 176.36
CA ALA A 714 30.32 1.89 175.36
C ALA A 714 30.23 1.07 174.05
N ASN A 715 31.34 0.48 173.60
CA ASN A 715 31.38 -0.26 172.33
C ASN A 715 30.64 -1.62 172.35
N LYS A 716 30.24 -2.13 173.51
CA LYS A 716 29.51 -3.43 173.61
C LYS A 716 28.01 -3.32 173.32
N GLY A 717 27.43 -2.11 173.35
CA GLY A 717 25.99 -1.89 173.13
C GLY A 717 25.55 -1.78 171.66
N ARG A 718 26.48 -1.56 170.72
CA ARG A 718 26.15 -1.21 169.31
C ARG A 718 26.20 -2.37 168.30
N ALA A 719 26.50 -3.60 168.73
CA ALA A 719 26.68 -4.76 167.85
C ALA A 719 25.42 -5.66 167.68
N GLY A 720 24.24 -5.21 168.10
CA GLY A 720 23.01 -6.03 168.17
C GLY A 720 22.01 -5.89 167.01
N GLN A 721 22.17 -4.91 166.12
CA GLN A 721 21.16 -4.56 165.12
C GLN A 721 21.73 -4.48 163.69
N GLN A 722 21.85 -5.63 163.01
CA GLN A 722 21.59 -5.76 161.56
C GLN A 722 21.65 -7.23 161.10
N LYS A 723 20.52 -7.94 161.25
CA LYS A 723 20.16 -9.10 160.43
C LYS A 723 18.67 -8.98 160.07
N GLY A 724 18.36 -8.86 158.78
CA GLY A 724 16.98 -9.01 158.31
C GLY A 724 16.56 -8.14 157.11
N ARG A 725 16.83 -8.61 155.88
CA ARG A 725 15.79 -8.95 154.88
C ARG A 725 16.40 -9.59 153.64
N ALA A 726 15.62 -10.46 152.98
CA ALA A 726 16.07 -11.27 151.85
C ALA A 726 15.04 -11.37 150.72
N SER A 727 15.57 -11.67 149.53
CA SER A 727 14.93 -12.27 148.33
C SER A 727 13.89 -11.49 147.52
N LEU A 728 14.09 -11.51 146.20
CA LEU A 728 13.09 -11.41 145.13
C LEU A 728 13.69 -12.03 143.83
N THR A 729 12.91 -12.30 142.78
CA THR A 729 12.61 -13.70 142.41
C THR A 729 12.64 -13.99 140.90
N GLU A 730 12.63 -15.29 140.55
CA GLU A 730 12.72 -15.86 139.19
C GLU A 730 11.65 -15.36 138.19
N ALA A 731 10.58 -14.70 138.66
CA ALA A 731 9.45 -14.24 137.86
C ALA A 731 9.79 -13.11 136.87
N GLY A 732 10.83 -12.31 137.12
CA GLY A 732 11.21 -11.19 136.24
C GLY A 732 11.76 -11.63 134.88
N LEU A 733 12.59 -12.68 134.87
CA LEU A 733 13.27 -13.19 133.65
C LEU A 733 12.29 -13.86 132.67
N LYS A 734 11.27 -14.56 133.18
CA LYS A 734 10.25 -15.23 132.34
C LYS A 734 9.36 -14.24 131.57
N LYS A 735 9.12 -13.03 132.11
CA LYS A 735 8.25 -12.03 131.47
C LYS A 735 8.91 -11.37 130.25
N SER A 736 10.18 -10.95 130.40
CA SER A 736 10.99 -10.37 129.30
C SER A 736 11.17 -11.33 128.11
N SER A 737 11.42 -12.61 128.39
CA SER A 737 11.62 -13.64 127.36
C SER A 737 10.36 -13.87 126.48
N MET A 738 9.16 -13.88 127.07
CA MET A 738 7.91 -14.02 126.31
C MET A 738 7.61 -12.82 125.42
N GLU A 739 7.98 -11.61 125.85
CA GLU A 739 7.72 -10.37 125.12
C GLU A 739 8.65 -10.25 123.88
N LEU A 740 9.90 -10.70 124.01
CA LEU A 740 10.83 -10.90 122.90
C LEU A 740 10.33 -11.98 121.92
N GLN A 741 9.87 -13.14 122.41
CA GLN A 741 9.31 -14.19 121.55
C GLN A 741 8.08 -13.71 120.77
N ARG A 742 7.22 -12.86 121.35
CA ARG A 742 6.05 -12.31 120.67
C ARG A 742 6.44 -11.35 119.56
N ARG A 743 7.36 -10.41 119.82
CA ARG A 743 7.89 -9.48 118.80
C ARG A 743 8.57 -10.23 117.64
N ILE A 744 9.36 -11.26 117.92
CA ILE A 744 10.02 -12.11 116.90
C ILE A 744 8.99 -12.86 116.04
N LYS A 745 7.82 -13.24 116.59
CA LYS A 745 6.77 -13.94 115.84
C LYS A 745 6.01 -13.03 114.87
N ASP A 746 5.79 -11.78 115.26
CA ASP A 746 5.10 -10.79 114.40
C ASP A 746 6.02 -10.20 113.33
N THR A 747 7.33 -10.00 113.62
CA THR A 747 8.30 -9.68 112.57
C THR A 747 8.49 -10.84 111.60
N ASN A 748 8.51 -12.11 112.05
CA ASN A 748 8.52 -13.26 111.13
C ASN A 748 7.26 -13.35 110.25
N LYS A 749 6.08 -13.02 110.77
CA LYS A 749 4.85 -12.99 109.95
C LYS A 749 4.91 -11.91 108.88
N LYS A 750 5.36 -10.69 109.22
CA LYS A 750 5.55 -9.61 108.23
C LYS A 750 6.65 -9.97 107.22
N SER A 751 7.76 -10.53 107.70
CA SER A 751 8.85 -11.02 106.84
C SER A 751 8.34 -12.05 105.83
N LYS A 752 7.55 -13.05 106.24
CA LYS A 752 6.97 -14.05 105.31
C LYS A 752 5.99 -13.48 104.28
N VAL A 753 5.33 -12.36 104.57
CA VAL A 753 4.48 -11.65 103.58
C VAL A 753 5.35 -10.89 102.58
N PHE A 754 6.38 -10.19 103.03
CA PHE A 754 7.37 -9.56 102.14
C PHE A 754 8.18 -10.58 101.34
N GLU A 755 8.50 -11.74 101.92
CA GLU A 755 9.20 -12.84 101.24
C GLU A 755 8.31 -13.47 100.15
N LYS A 756 7.00 -13.62 100.38
CA LYS A 756 6.04 -14.02 99.34
C LYS A 756 5.92 -12.96 98.24
N SER A 757 5.78 -11.69 98.61
CA SER A 757 5.71 -10.59 97.63
C SER A 757 7.01 -10.47 96.82
N SER A 758 8.15 -10.69 97.45
CA SER A 758 9.48 -10.67 96.81
C SER A 758 9.68 -11.89 95.91
N LYS A 759 9.21 -13.09 96.32
CA LYS A 759 9.21 -14.29 95.46
C LYS A 759 8.29 -14.15 94.27
N GLN A 760 7.12 -13.51 94.42
CA GLN A 760 6.23 -13.23 93.29
C GLN A 760 6.84 -12.18 92.35
N LYS A 761 7.43 -11.11 92.88
CA LYS A 761 8.20 -10.14 92.08
C LYS A 761 9.43 -10.75 91.42
N ALA A 762 10.10 -11.70 92.04
CA ALA A 762 11.21 -12.45 91.45
C ALA A 762 10.73 -13.37 90.33
N LEU A 763 9.63 -14.10 90.52
CA LEU A 763 9.02 -14.91 89.45
C LEU A 763 8.54 -14.06 88.26
N GLU A 764 7.93 -12.89 88.52
CA GLU A 764 7.60 -11.91 87.47
C GLU A 764 8.87 -11.40 86.76
N ARG A 765 9.94 -11.11 87.51
CA ARG A 765 11.23 -10.66 86.96
C ARG A 765 11.94 -11.75 86.15
N ASP A 766 11.90 -12.99 86.61
CA ASP A 766 12.59 -14.12 85.98
C ASP A 766 11.80 -14.64 84.78
N ALA A 767 10.46 -14.55 84.79
CA ALA A 767 9.63 -14.73 83.60
C ALA A 767 9.90 -13.62 82.57
N ARG A 768 9.97 -12.35 83.01
CA ARG A 768 10.32 -11.22 82.15
C ARG A 768 11.76 -11.29 81.63
N SER A 769 12.69 -11.84 82.41
CA SER A 769 14.05 -12.15 81.97
C SER A 769 14.01 -13.26 80.93
N SER A 770 13.25 -14.33 81.14
CA SER A 770 13.13 -15.42 80.16
C SER A 770 12.50 -14.96 78.84
N GLU A 771 11.53 -14.04 78.88
CA GLU A 771 11.00 -13.34 77.69
C GLU A 771 12.10 -12.49 77.05
N LEU A 772 12.86 -11.70 77.82
CA LEU A 772 13.94 -10.85 77.31
C LEU A 772 15.10 -11.67 76.73
N ASP A 773 15.45 -12.80 77.34
CA ASP A 773 16.50 -13.73 76.91
C ASP A 773 16.06 -14.50 75.66
N TYR A 774 14.75 -14.76 75.49
CA TYR A 774 14.18 -15.30 74.25
C TYR A 774 14.21 -14.27 73.11
N GLU A 775 13.82 -13.02 73.37
CA GLU A 775 13.91 -11.93 72.39
C GLU A 775 15.38 -11.58 72.07
N LEU A 776 16.30 -11.66 73.05
CA LEU A 776 17.74 -11.49 72.84
C LEU A 776 18.35 -12.63 72.03
N THR A 777 17.90 -13.88 72.21
CA THR A 777 18.37 -15.00 71.38
C THR A 777 17.75 -14.99 69.98
N GLN A 778 16.53 -14.47 69.81
CA GLN A 778 15.98 -14.14 68.50
C GLN A 778 16.79 -13.03 67.82
N LEU A 779 17.05 -11.91 68.51
CA LEU A 779 17.89 -10.82 68.01
C LEU A 779 19.30 -11.31 67.66
N GLN A 780 19.96 -12.09 68.52
CA GLN A 780 21.27 -12.69 68.22
C GLN A 780 21.21 -13.61 67.00
N SER A 781 20.15 -14.40 66.81
CA SER A 781 20.01 -15.23 65.60
C SER A 781 19.81 -14.39 64.33
N VAL A 782 19.19 -13.21 64.45
CA VAL A 782 19.04 -12.24 63.34
C VAL A 782 20.34 -11.47 63.10
N GLU A 783 21.09 -11.09 64.14
CA GLU A 783 22.41 -10.45 64.05
C GLU A 783 23.47 -11.43 63.51
N GLU A 784 23.40 -12.73 63.86
CA GLU A 784 24.23 -13.78 63.27
C GLU A 784 23.85 -14.04 61.80
N ALA A 785 22.56 -14.04 61.47
CA ALA A 785 22.11 -14.14 60.09
C ALA A 785 22.53 -12.92 59.25
N GLU A 786 22.35 -11.70 59.78
CA GLU A 786 22.79 -10.45 59.15
C GLU A 786 24.32 -10.42 59.02
N GLY A 787 25.06 -10.82 60.05
CA GLY A 787 26.52 -10.95 60.01
C GLY A 787 26.99 -11.97 58.97
N SER A 788 26.29 -13.10 58.83
CA SER A 788 26.58 -14.11 57.80
C SER A 788 26.28 -13.59 56.39
N LEU A 789 25.19 -12.85 56.20
CA LEU A 789 24.85 -12.20 54.92
C LEU A 789 25.81 -11.05 54.58
N ILE A 790 26.25 -10.27 55.56
CA ILE A 790 27.29 -9.24 55.38
C ILE A 790 28.61 -9.92 54.96
N GLN A 791 29.00 -11.01 55.62
CA GLN A 791 30.20 -11.76 55.23
C GLN A 791 30.06 -12.37 53.83
N GLU A 792 28.92 -12.95 53.48
CA GLU A 792 28.66 -13.48 52.13
C GLU A 792 28.67 -12.36 51.07
N ILE A 793 28.16 -11.16 51.39
CA ILE A 793 28.27 -9.97 50.55
C ILE A 793 29.71 -9.49 50.42
N GLU A 794 30.53 -9.53 51.48
CA GLU A 794 31.97 -9.19 51.42
C GLU A 794 32.76 -10.22 50.60
N GLU A 795 32.46 -11.51 50.73
CA GLU A 795 33.06 -12.59 49.94
C GLU A 795 32.65 -12.47 48.46
N ILE A 796 31.39 -12.19 48.15
CA ILE A 796 30.93 -11.91 46.77
C ILE A 796 31.55 -10.62 46.23
N ARG A 797 31.70 -9.55 47.03
CA ARG A 797 32.37 -8.31 46.61
C ARG A 797 33.85 -8.55 46.31
N THR A 798 34.58 -9.26 47.16
CA THR A 798 35.99 -9.58 46.92
C THR A 798 36.17 -10.51 45.73
N GLN A 799 35.31 -11.53 45.54
CA GLN A 799 35.29 -12.35 44.33
C GLN A 799 34.98 -11.52 43.07
N LYS A 800 34.06 -10.55 43.15
CA LYS A 800 33.75 -9.63 42.04
C LYS A 800 34.92 -8.71 41.73
N GLU A 801 35.61 -8.18 42.73
CA GLU A 801 36.81 -7.34 42.57
C GLU A 801 37.97 -8.13 41.96
N LEU A 802 38.25 -9.34 42.44
CA LEU A 802 39.25 -10.25 41.86
C LEU A 802 38.88 -10.65 40.43
N SER A 803 37.60 -10.94 40.15
CA SER A 803 37.11 -11.25 38.81
C SER A 803 37.23 -10.05 37.86
N LEU A 804 36.96 -8.84 38.35
CA LEU A 804 37.14 -7.60 37.59
C LEU A 804 38.63 -7.34 37.31
N LEU A 805 39.51 -7.52 38.31
CA LEU A 805 40.96 -7.37 38.16
C LEU A 805 41.52 -8.38 37.14
N ASN A 806 41.11 -9.65 37.24
CA ASN A 806 41.43 -10.69 36.26
C ASN A 806 40.88 -10.37 34.87
N THR A 807 39.68 -9.80 34.77
CA THR A 807 39.11 -9.35 33.49
C THR A 807 39.92 -8.21 32.89
N VAL A 808 40.35 -7.23 33.68
CA VAL A 808 41.23 -6.12 33.24
C VAL A 808 42.62 -6.63 32.86
N LEU A 809 43.19 -7.58 33.59
CA LEU A 809 44.44 -8.25 33.22
C LEU A 809 44.31 -9.04 31.91
N ASN A 810 43.20 -9.76 31.74
CA ASN A 810 42.91 -10.49 30.50
C ASN A 810 42.61 -9.56 29.32
N GLN A 811 41.98 -8.40 29.55
CA GLN A 811 41.83 -7.35 28.53
C GLN A 811 43.18 -6.72 28.16
N LYS A 812 44.09 -6.50 29.12
CA LYS A 812 45.46 -6.06 28.84
C LYS A 812 46.25 -7.12 28.07
N LYS A 813 46.16 -8.40 28.45
CA LYS A 813 46.76 -9.53 27.72
C LYS A 813 46.17 -9.67 26.31
N LEU A 814 44.85 -9.53 26.15
CA LEU A 814 44.16 -9.51 24.85
C LEU A 814 44.70 -8.37 23.99
N LYS A 815 44.82 -7.16 24.55
CA LYS A 815 45.39 -6.00 23.86
C LYS A 815 46.86 -6.22 23.46
N TRP A 816 47.67 -6.88 24.29
CA TRP A 816 49.02 -7.31 23.91
C TRP A 816 49.02 -8.35 22.77
N PHE A 817 48.07 -9.30 22.76
CA PHE A 817 47.92 -10.25 21.65
C PHE A 817 47.40 -9.57 20.36
N GLU A 818 46.54 -8.56 20.48
CA GLU A 818 46.10 -7.73 19.35
C GLU A 818 47.23 -6.86 18.81
N ASP A 819 48.02 -6.21 19.67
CA ASP A 819 49.21 -5.44 19.28
C ASP A 819 50.30 -6.33 18.68
N ALA A 820 50.43 -7.58 19.14
CA ALA A 820 51.31 -8.59 18.54
C ALA A 820 50.80 -9.04 17.15
N LYS A 821 49.49 -9.29 17.01
CA LYS A 821 48.84 -9.60 15.73
C LYS A 821 48.92 -8.44 14.73
N GLN A 822 48.97 -7.20 15.21
CA GLN A 822 49.19 -5.99 14.42
C GLN A 822 50.67 -5.64 14.18
N GLY A 823 51.62 -6.45 14.68
CA GLY A 823 53.06 -6.22 14.51
C GLY A 823 53.63 -5.00 15.26
N LYS A 824 52.89 -4.44 16.23
CA LYS A 824 53.28 -3.25 17.01
C LYS A 824 53.89 -3.58 18.37
N PHE A 825 53.85 -4.84 18.79
CA PHE A 825 54.39 -5.28 20.07
C PHE A 825 55.93 -5.24 20.09
N LYS A 826 56.51 -4.30 20.85
CA LYS A 826 57.95 -4.30 21.16
C LYS A 826 58.24 -5.30 22.28
N SER A 827 58.97 -6.37 21.96
CA SER A 827 59.60 -7.21 22.99
C SER A 827 60.55 -6.36 23.85
N LEU A 828 60.51 -6.52 25.17
CA LEU A 828 61.36 -5.80 26.13
C LEU A 828 62.80 -6.34 26.16
N GLY A 829 63.49 -6.34 25.02
CA GLY A 829 64.92 -6.65 24.92
C GLY A 829 65.29 -8.12 25.22
N ASP A 830 66.55 -8.31 25.58
CA ASP A 830 67.21 -9.62 25.71
C ASP A 830 66.54 -10.52 26.76
N ALA A 831 66.48 -11.83 26.48
CA ALA A 831 65.88 -12.81 27.38
C ALA A 831 66.50 -12.83 28.79
N GLU A 832 67.77 -12.48 28.93
CA GLU A 832 68.44 -12.33 30.24
C GLU A 832 67.98 -11.08 31.00
N LYS A 833 67.69 -9.96 30.32
CA LYS A 833 67.16 -8.76 30.98
C LYS A 833 65.74 -8.99 31.47
N ILE A 834 64.88 -9.58 30.62
CA ILE A 834 63.51 -9.95 31.01
C ILE A 834 63.53 -10.93 32.18
N LYS A 835 64.41 -11.95 32.17
CA LYS A 835 64.61 -12.81 33.34
C LYS A 835 65.05 -12.02 34.57
N SER A 836 66.03 -11.13 34.45
CA SER A 836 66.52 -10.35 35.60
C SER A 836 65.48 -9.36 36.17
N GLU A 837 64.58 -8.82 35.34
CA GLU A 837 63.46 -7.97 35.82
C GLU A 837 62.31 -8.81 36.36
N SER A 838 62.03 -9.98 35.77
CA SER A 838 61.06 -10.96 36.31
C SER A 838 61.49 -11.51 37.66
N GLU A 839 62.77 -11.87 37.81
CA GLU A 839 63.37 -12.32 39.08
C GLU A 839 63.34 -11.21 40.13
N LYS A 840 63.72 -9.97 39.78
CA LYS A 840 63.57 -8.82 40.70
C LYS A 840 62.13 -8.54 41.08
N SER A 841 61.19 -8.66 40.14
CA SER A 841 59.76 -8.47 40.41
C SER A 841 59.21 -9.58 41.32
N ALA A 842 59.63 -10.83 41.10
CA ALA A 842 59.29 -11.96 41.96
C ALA A 842 59.87 -11.79 43.37
N GLU A 843 61.14 -11.36 43.48
CA GLU A 843 61.81 -11.12 44.76
C GLU A 843 61.19 -9.93 45.53
N VAL A 844 60.71 -8.90 44.83
CA VAL A 844 59.94 -7.78 45.42
C VAL A 844 58.55 -8.26 45.86
N ASN A 845 57.85 -9.05 45.05
CA ASN A 845 56.56 -9.63 45.42
C ASN A 845 56.69 -10.57 46.63
N GLU A 846 57.74 -11.38 46.71
CA GLU A 846 58.01 -12.24 47.87
C GLU A 846 58.33 -11.43 49.13
N LYS A 847 59.08 -10.32 49.01
CA LYS A 847 59.32 -9.39 50.12
C LYS A 847 58.02 -8.69 50.57
N LEU A 848 57.15 -8.31 49.65
CA LEU A 848 55.82 -7.74 49.95
C LEU A 848 54.89 -8.76 50.60
N LEU A 849 54.86 -10.01 50.11
CA LEU A 849 54.08 -11.12 50.68
C LEU A 849 54.51 -11.42 52.13
N ASN A 850 55.81 -11.46 52.37
CA ASN A 850 56.37 -11.63 53.72
C ASN A 850 56.11 -10.40 54.63
N LEU A 851 55.97 -9.20 54.06
CA LEU A 851 55.58 -8.01 54.81
C LEU A 851 54.09 -8.05 55.19
N THR A 852 53.21 -8.46 54.28
CA THR A 852 51.76 -8.63 54.53
C THR A 852 51.51 -9.67 55.62
N LYS A 853 52.17 -10.82 55.58
CA LYS A 853 52.08 -11.85 56.63
C LYS A 853 52.53 -11.33 58.01
N LYS A 854 53.65 -10.60 58.08
CA LYS A 854 54.11 -9.97 59.32
C LYS A 854 53.20 -8.83 59.82
N LEU A 855 52.39 -8.23 58.95
CA LEU A 855 51.40 -7.24 59.32
C LEU A 855 50.10 -7.91 59.81
N GLN A 856 49.66 -9.01 59.18
CA GLN A 856 48.55 -9.84 59.67
C GLN A 856 48.83 -10.37 61.09
N GLU A 857 50.04 -10.88 61.35
CA GLU A 857 50.44 -11.37 62.69
C GLU A 857 50.47 -10.27 63.76
N LYS A 858 50.72 -9.02 63.38
CA LYS A 858 50.83 -7.88 64.32
C LYS A 858 49.54 -7.11 64.54
N PHE A 859 48.64 -7.12 63.55
CA PHE A 859 47.40 -6.35 63.57
C PHE A 859 46.22 -7.24 63.14
N PRO A 860 45.69 -8.09 64.04
CA PRO A 860 44.60 -9.01 63.75
C PRO A 860 43.36 -8.30 63.18
N ASP A 861 43.07 -7.09 63.66
CA ASP A 861 41.91 -6.29 63.29
C ASP A 861 41.89 -5.87 61.81
N ILE A 862 43.07 -5.85 61.16
CA ILE A 862 43.24 -5.47 59.74
C ILE A 862 43.55 -6.72 58.87
N ALA A 863 43.60 -7.91 59.47
CA ALA A 863 43.99 -9.15 58.75
C ALA A 863 43.06 -9.48 57.57
N LYS A 864 41.75 -9.17 57.67
CA LYS A 864 40.78 -9.32 56.58
C LYS A 864 41.06 -8.44 55.36
N GLU A 865 41.59 -7.23 55.54
CA GLU A 865 41.96 -6.36 54.41
C GLU A 865 43.33 -6.75 53.82
N LEU A 866 44.27 -7.15 54.68
CA LEU A 866 45.59 -7.62 54.26
C LEU A 866 45.52 -8.94 53.48
N SER A 867 44.55 -9.84 53.74
CA SER A 867 44.36 -11.06 52.93
C SER A 867 43.88 -10.75 51.50
N LYS A 868 43.13 -9.66 51.28
CA LYS A 868 42.79 -9.19 49.93
C LYS A 868 44.05 -8.83 49.14
N VAL A 869 44.97 -8.08 49.76
CA VAL A 869 46.27 -7.73 49.17
C VAL A 869 47.13 -8.96 48.91
N GLU A 870 47.16 -9.92 49.83
CA GLU A 870 47.87 -11.20 49.66
C GLU A 870 47.35 -12.00 48.44
N SER A 871 46.02 -12.09 48.29
CA SER A 871 45.38 -12.79 47.17
C SER A 871 45.70 -12.14 45.80
N ILE A 872 45.81 -10.82 45.76
CA ILE A 872 46.18 -10.08 44.55
C ILE A 872 47.64 -10.33 44.20
N LEU A 873 48.56 -10.26 45.18
CA LEU A 873 49.99 -10.53 44.96
C LEU A 873 50.22 -11.94 44.41
N LEU A 874 49.52 -12.95 44.95
CA LEU A 874 49.55 -14.34 44.45
C LEU A 874 49.00 -14.48 43.02
N SER A 875 48.00 -13.69 42.63
CA SER A 875 47.43 -13.70 41.26
C SER A 875 48.33 -13.05 40.20
N THR A 876 49.42 -12.41 40.61
CA THR A 876 50.37 -11.69 39.73
C THR A 876 51.72 -12.38 39.54
N GLN A 877 51.86 -13.60 40.06
CA GLN A 877 52.92 -14.55 39.67
C GLN A 877 52.53 -15.29 38.37
#